data_AF-A0A6P7IG70-F1
#
_entry.id   AF-A0A6P7IG70-F1
#
_cell.length_a   1.000
_cell.length_b   1.000
_cell.length_c   1.000
_cell.angle_alpha   90.00
_cell.angle_beta   90.00
_cell.angle_gamma   90.00
#
_symmetry.space_group_name_H-M   'P 1'
#
loop_
_entity.id
_entity.type
_entity.pdbx_description
1 polymer ?
#
loop_
_entity_poly.entity_id
_entity_poly.type
_entity_poly.pdbx_seq_one_letter_code
_entity_poly.pdbx_strand_id
1 'polypeptide(L)'
;MEALTTHTEVRLTVGHCFRTLSSSPDSQDILTALQTLCSYLDDGPESRPTTDQQAEFKRAHYTRTLQFIVSNVQADWVHSLTAGQRTELWDSLFLKGPPEQALLVLMDAIGELRPSTGLDHLVRITEKFLQSRRLSDMLWSYCLQTAPSDSPQLRETLLGRISALPDLTANRLHPNNRPLFLPQQYYPLLATEMLSALERTCQALRGGTDCSLTFVAQTLGKVCIQGHSGLVLGELAPRLSVCTRSDMVWQRVCWKLLENIPQRWMESVLTGLVQAVSGPEALGRIIGNLVLTNKKAEFVMTHKLLLLQYKYETKILRVVLGYLAADRERRPLLIQVLMSVSQAWANPSAVKHTPLEQQLYVSKALLLGVSLLKDSELQELRSDLLQCMLGGMQSHLDSSVVRIRHMGMVVGEYLSSRMDINGTKLKFEYDHDEETRELLSVITPITCDESEPVNGTDSRQTSGTVSPTENASSPKKSAPQPLKTDPDSDLDSDDELTPYDMSGDQEISQASPPRYLRDCLEILTSSEDAVRVELSLRVAESLVRRNIFATREVSIQMAKVLLHMEDKYSIIGFLNLRQTTMVALIVTDCIPVTQYLTTEFYSLNYSLRQRLDILEVLATAAQELSKPLSTKKDPSADATTTTELTPYPGDNPVHWRQVVEKRIQSKTKHLSKGATQPVSKAIPNRYAPVAGYFFFPLLRNYDKPQVTFDLLGSDHLILGRLIHTLGLLMHLAVNAPIAAQMGHALLDFVWALRYHVDQMVRRGVLFAVCSVFLSIPSQNLLGDLGDQLFETRTWLADVAEGDPDADCRGLAVQSLVLLDKSLKKQLQDSQAQES
;
A
#
# COMPACT_ATOMS: atom_id res chain seq x y z
N MET A 1 -19.42 8.81 -60.18
CA MET A 1 -20.02 10.16 -60.08
C MET A 1 -20.93 10.27 -58.87
N GLU A 2 -21.73 9.25 -58.56
CA GLU A 2 -22.67 9.21 -57.42
C GLU A 2 -22.02 9.51 -56.05
N ALA A 3 -20.81 9.04 -55.78
CA ALA A 3 -20.08 9.34 -54.54
C ALA A 3 -19.74 10.84 -54.35
N LEU A 4 -19.64 11.63 -55.43
CA LEU A 4 -19.47 13.09 -55.32
C LEU A 4 -20.80 13.79 -55.05
N THR A 5 -21.91 13.29 -55.61
CA THR A 5 -23.23 13.89 -55.41
C THR A 5 -23.73 13.66 -53.99
N THR A 6 -23.56 12.46 -53.44
CA THR A 6 -23.94 12.14 -52.04
C THR A 6 -23.15 12.97 -51.03
N HIS A 7 -21.82 13.04 -51.14
CA HIS A 7 -20.99 13.92 -50.29
C HIS A 7 -21.44 15.40 -50.36
N THR A 8 -21.80 15.88 -51.56
CA THR A 8 -22.22 17.28 -51.73
C THR A 8 -23.60 17.53 -51.11
N GLU A 9 -24.52 16.57 -51.25
CA GLU A 9 -25.88 16.61 -50.68
C GLU A 9 -25.87 16.59 -49.15
N VAL A 10 -25.21 15.62 -48.52
CA VAL A 10 -25.12 15.53 -47.04
C VAL A 10 -24.43 16.78 -46.46
N ARG A 11 -23.38 17.29 -47.12
CA ARG A 11 -22.72 18.53 -46.70
C ARG A 11 -23.66 19.74 -46.77
N LEU A 12 -24.54 19.81 -47.77
CA LEU A 12 -25.51 20.89 -47.93
C LEU A 12 -26.63 20.81 -46.88
N THR A 13 -27.18 19.62 -46.60
CA THR A 13 -28.24 19.43 -45.60
C THR A 13 -27.72 19.69 -44.18
N VAL A 14 -26.55 19.17 -43.81
CA VAL A 14 -25.90 19.46 -42.51
C VAL A 14 -25.58 20.95 -42.39
N GLY A 15 -25.04 21.57 -43.45
CA GLY A 15 -24.76 23.01 -43.50
C GLY A 15 -26.01 23.90 -43.53
N HIS A 16 -27.18 23.37 -43.87
CA HIS A 16 -28.47 24.02 -43.67
C HIS A 16 -28.88 23.94 -42.20
N CYS A 17 -28.87 22.75 -41.61
CA CYS A 17 -29.23 22.52 -40.21
C CYS A 17 -28.40 23.40 -39.25
N PHE A 18 -27.08 23.52 -39.44
CA PHE A 18 -26.24 24.41 -38.61
C PHE A 18 -26.66 25.88 -38.73
N ARG A 19 -27.07 26.35 -39.91
CA ARG A 19 -27.56 27.73 -40.08
C ARG A 19 -28.89 27.91 -39.34
N THR A 20 -29.85 27.01 -39.54
CA THR A 20 -31.13 27.02 -38.81
C THR A 20 -30.93 27.06 -37.30
N LEU A 21 -30.06 26.21 -36.75
CA LEU A 21 -29.77 26.13 -35.31
C LEU A 21 -28.98 27.35 -34.75
N SER A 22 -28.37 28.17 -35.60
CA SER A 22 -27.69 29.41 -35.20
C SER A 22 -28.50 30.68 -35.43
N SER A 23 -29.52 30.67 -36.30
CA SER A 23 -30.24 31.90 -36.70
C SER A 23 -31.76 31.86 -36.60
N SER A 24 -32.41 30.70 -36.49
CA SER A 24 -33.88 30.67 -36.34
C SER A 24 -34.28 30.86 -34.87
N PRO A 25 -35.23 31.77 -34.56
CA PRO A 25 -35.84 31.86 -33.24
C PRO A 25 -37.03 30.89 -33.07
N ASP A 26 -37.47 30.19 -34.12
CA ASP A 26 -38.61 29.28 -34.05
C ASP A 26 -38.20 27.89 -33.52
N SER A 27 -38.83 27.49 -32.42
CA SER A 27 -38.72 26.15 -31.84
C SER A 27 -39.02 25.01 -32.83
N GLN A 28 -39.90 25.20 -33.82
CA GLN A 28 -40.31 24.14 -34.73
C GLN A 28 -39.28 23.90 -35.85
N ASP A 29 -38.63 24.96 -36.34
CA ASP A 29 -37.45 24.87 -37.21
C ASP A 29 -36.27 24.17 -36.51
N ILE A 30 -36.08 24.45 -35.22
CA ILE A 30 -34.99 23.87 -34.42
C ILE A 30 -35.22 22.37 -34.20
N LEU A 31 -36.47 21.98 -33.87
CA LEU A 31 -36.85 20.56 -33.73
C LEU A 31 -36.68 19.79 -35.05
N THR A 32 -37.11 20.35 -36.18
CA THR A 32 -36.97 19.69 -37.49
C THR A 32 -35.51 19.58 -37.95
N ALA A 33 -34.66 20.58 -37.65
CA ALA A 33 -33.22 20.49 -37.89
C ALA A 33 -32.55 19.39 -37.06
N LEU A 34 -32.87 19.27 -35.76
CA LEU A 34 -32.34 18.20 -34.90
C LEU A 34 -32.84 16.81 -35.32
N GLN A 35 -34.12 16.67 -35.67
CA GLN A 35 -34.69 15.42 -36.21
C GLN A 35 -33.99 15.00 -37.49
N THR A 36 -33.67 15.95 -38.38
CA THR A 36 -32.94 15.68 -39.62
C THR A 36 -31.54 15.13 -39.30
N LEU A 37 -30.81 15.73 -38.36
CA LEU A 37 -29.51 15.23 -37.90
C LEU A 37 -29.59 13.85 -37.23
N CYS A 38 -30.64 13.59 -36.44
CA CYS A 38 -30.88 12.28 -35.82
C CYS A 38 -31.15 11.18 -36.86
N SER A 39 -31.87 11.49 -37.94
CA SER A 39 -32.25 10.51 -38.97
C SER A 39 -31.05 9.88 -39.72
N TYR A 40 -29.88 10.54 -39.70
CA TYR A 40 -28.63 9.98 -40.22
C TYR A 40 -27.97 8.95 -39.28
N LEU A 41 -28.47 8.81 -38.05
CA LEU A 41 -27.97 7.88 -37.02
C LEU A 41 -28.95 6.74 -36.69
N ASP A 42 -30.20 6.84 -37.15
CA ASP A 42 -31.23 5.81 -36.95
C ASP A 42 -31.11 4.69 -37.99
N ASP A 43 -30.76 3.48 -37.53
CA ASP A 43 -30.63 2.28 -38.37
C ASP A 43 -31.99 1.54 -38.56
N GLY A 44 -33.11 2.25 -38.42
CA GLY A 44 -34.47 1.70 -38.52
C GLY A 44 -35.02 1.64 -39.95
N PRO A 45 -36.00 0.76 -40.25
CA PRO A 45 -36.52 0.55 -41.61
C PRO A 45 -37.33 1.73 -42.19
N GLU A 46 -37.61 2.77 -41.39
CA GLU A 46 -38.27 4.02 -41.81
C GLU A 46 -37.28 5.20 -41.93
N SER A 47 -35.96 4.93 -42.01
CA SER A 47 -34.94 5.98 -42.13
C SER A 47 -35.09 6.75 -43.45
N ARG A 48 -35.21 8.08 -43.36
CA ARG A 48 -35.32 8.97 -44.52
C ARG A 48 -34.05 9.03 -45.40
N PRO A 49 -32.81 9.02 -44.87
CA PRO A 49 -31.60 9.02 -45.69
C PRO A 49 -31.18 7.61 -46.11
N THR A 50 -30.47 7.50 -47.25
CA THR A 50 -29.95 6.21 -47.73
C THR A 50 -28.76 5.73 -46.88
N THR A 51 -28.47 4.42 -46.91
CA THR A 51 -27.32 3.83 -46.20
C THR A 51 -25.98 4.49 -46.56
N ASP A 52 -25.81 4.92 -47.81
CA ASP A 52 -24.61 5.63 -48.26
C ASP A 52 -24.52 7.05 -47.69
N GLN A 53 -25.65 7.77 -47.61
CA GLN A 53 -25.73 9.08 -46.97
C GLN A 53 -25.48 8.97 -45.45
N GLN A 54 -25.99 7.92 -44.79
CA GLN A 54 -25.72 7.64 -43.37
C GLN A 54 -24.24 7.31 -43.14
N ALA A 55 -23.63 6.47 -43.97
CA ALA A 55 -22.20 6.14 -43.88
C ALA A 55 -21.32 7.38 -44.07
N GLU A 56 -21.64 8.23 -45.05
CA GLU A 56 -20.91 9.49 -45.30
C GLU A 56 -21.08 10.48 -44.14
N PHE A 57 -22.29 10.62 -43.57
CA PHE A 57 -22.51 11.43 -42.38
C PHE A 57 -21.67 10.94 -41.18
N LYS A 58 -21.77 9.64 -40.87
CA LYS A 58 -21.02 8.97 -39.79
C LYS A 58 -19.50 9.10 -39.97
N ARG A 59 -18.99 9.18 -41.22
CA ARG A 59 -17.57 9.32 -41.56
C ARG A 59 -17.05 10.77 -41.56
N ALA A 60 -17.75 11.70 -42.21
CA ALA A 60 -17.21 13.02 -42.57
C ALA A 60 -17.84 14.21 -41.83
N HIS A 61 -19.03 14.04 -41.24
CA HIS A 61 -19.82 15.15 -40.70
C HIS A 61 -20.24 14.99 -39.23
N TYR A 62 -20.23 13.77 -38.69
CA TYR A 62 -20.67 13.48 -37.34
C TYR A 62 -19.84 14.19 -36.25
N THR A 63 -18.51 14.06 -36.24
CA THR A 63 -17.64 14.79 -35.28
C THR A 63 -17.90 16.30 -35.29
N ARG A 64 -18.01 16.92 -36.47
CA ARG A 64 -18.29 18.36 -36.59
C ARG A 64 -19.68 18.74 -36.09
N THR A 65 -20.67 17.85 -36.26
CA THR A 65 -22.03 18.01 -35.74
C THR A 65 -22.03 18.00 -34.22
N LEU A 66 -21.36 17.03 -33.58
CA LEU A 66 -21.23 17.01 -32.14
C LEU A 66 -20.46 18.23 -31.59
N GLN A 67 -19.38 18.66 -32.25
CA GLN A 67 -18.64 19.87 -31.86
C GLN A 67 -19.51 21.13 -31.93
N PHE A 68 -20.32 21.30 -32.99
CA PHE A 68 -21.27 22.41 -33.12
C PHE A 68 -22.34 22.38 -32.04
N ILE A 69 -22.84 21.18 -31.69
CA ILE A 69 -23.82 20.98 -30.62
C ILE A 69 -23.21 21.35 -29.26
N VAL A 70 -21.99 20.87 -28.97
CA VAL A 70 -21.22 21.24 -27.77
C VAL A 70 -20.97 22.74 -27.68
N SER A 71 -20.59 23.41 -28.77
CA SER A 71 -20.33 24.86 -28.73
C SER A 71 -21.60 25.70 -28.50
N ASN A 72 -22.78 25.14 -28.78
CA ASN A 72 -24.08 25.79 -28.56
C ASN A 72 -24.81 25.28 -27.29
N VAL A 73 -24.12 24.57 -26.37
CA VAL A 73 -24.71 24.04 -25.11
C VAL A 73 -25.37 25.11 -24.23
N GLN A 74 -24.95 26.38 -24.35
CA GLN A 74 -25.53 27.52 -23.62
C GLN A 74 -26.50 28.38 -24.46
N ALA A 75 -26.86 27.95 -25.67
CA ALA A 75 -27.78 28.71 -26.52
C ALA A 75 -29.21 28.66 -25.98
N ASP A 76 -29.96 29.77 -26.13
CA ASP A 76 -31.30 29.93 -25.56
C ASP A 76 -32.28 28.83 -26.00
N TRP A 77 -32.12 28.29 -27.21
CA TRP A 77 -32.95 27.21 -27.72
C TRP A 77 -32.72 25.86 -27.02
N VAL A 78 -31.55 25.63 -26.41
CA VAL A 78 -31.33 24.43 -25.59
C VAL A 78 -32.24 24.48 -24.34
N HIS A 79 -32.53 25.68 -23.85
CA HIS A 79 -33.43 25.91 -22.72
C HIS A 79 -34.92 25.84 -23.10
N SER A 80 -35.29 26.09 -24.36
CA SER A 80 -36.68 25.96 -24.83
C SER A 80 -37.12 24.52 -25.14
N LEU A 81 -36.17 23.59 -25.34
CA LEU A 81 -36.47 22.15 -25.51
C LEU A 81 -37.00 21.53 -24.21
N THR A 82 -38.11 20.79 -24.32
CA THR A 82 -38.62 19.98 -23.21
C THR A 82 -37.64 18.86 -22.83
N ALA A 83 -37.73 18.36 -21.60
CA ALA A 83 -36.85 17.30 -21.12
C ALA A 83 -36.88 16.03 -21.99
N GLY A 84 -38.06 15.67 -22.52
CA GLY A 84 -38.23 14.54 -23.45
C GLY A 84 -37.55 14.78 -24.80
N GLN A 85 -37.83 15.91 -25.44
CA GLN A 85 -37.20 16.30 -26.71
C GLN A 85 -35.66 16.39 -26.58
N ARG A 86 -35.15 16.90 -25.46
CA ARG A 86 -33.70 16.91 -25.20
C ARG A 86 -33.13 15.50 -25.12
N THR A 87 -33.79 14.56 -24.44
CA THR A 87 -33.33 13.17 -24.42
C THR A 87 -33.46 12.45 -25.77
N GLU A 88 -34.46 12.78 -26.57
CA GLU A 88 -34.76 12.11 -27.85
C GLU A 88 -33.93 12.66 -29.03
N LEU A 89 -33.62 13.96 -29.02
CA LEU A 89 -33.00 14.66 -30.16
C LEU A 89 -31.59 15.21 -29.87
N TRP A 90 -31.20 15.34 -28.59
CA TRP A 90 -29.86 15.81 -28.20
C TRP A 90 -29.02 14.69 -27.57
N ASP A 91 -29.49 14.06 -26.48
CA ASP A 91 -28.75 12.93 -25.86
C ASP A 91 -28.54 11.80 -26.89
N SER A 92 -29.53 11.55 -27.76
CA SER A 92 -29.49 10.52 -28.81
C SER A 92 -28.37 10.70 -29.83
N LEU A 93 -27.99 11.94 -30.15
CA LEU A 93 -26.90 12.21 -31.10
C LEU A 93 -25.57 11.67 -30.58
N PHE A 94 -25.34 11.70 -29.27
CA PHE A 94 -24.18 11.06 -28.64
C PHE A 94 -24.38 9.56 -28.37
N LEU A 95 -25.62 9.13 -28.08
CA LEU A 95 -25.94 7.76 -27.67
C LEU A 95 -26.22 6.78 -28.81
N LYS A 96 -26.46 7.24 -30.05
CA LYS A 96 -26.70 6.39 -31.24
C LYS A 96 -25.54 6.40 -32.25
N GLY A 97 -24.87 7.54 -32.45
CA GLY A 97 -23.82 7.66 -33.47
C GLY A 97 -22.47 7.04 -33.07
N PRO A 98 -21.47 7.04 -33.98
CA PRO A 98 -20.19 6.35 -33.81
C PRO A 98 -19.54 6.58 -32.43
N PRO A 99 -19.35 5.52 -31.62
CA PRO A 99 -19.04 5.67 -30.20
C PRO A 99 -17.64 6.25 -29.96
N GLU A 100 -16.66 5.95 -30.81
CA GLU A 100 -15.31 6.48 -30.72
C GLU A 100 -15.27 8.00 -30.96
N GLN A 101 -15.99 8.50 -31.96
CA GLN A 101 -16.11 9.95 -32.21
C GLN A 101 -16.91 10.65 -31.10
N ALA A 102 -17.99 10.02 -30.63
CA ALA A 102 -18.81 10.55 -29.54
C ALA A 102 -18.01 10.70 -28.23
N LEU A 103 -17.23 9.67 -27.88
CA LEU A 103 -16.40 9.67 -26.67
C LEU A 103 -15.33 10.77 -26.73
N LEU A 104 -14.64 10.93 -27.86
CA LEU A 104 -13.64 11.98 -28.02
C LEU A 104 -14.25 13.38 -27.84
N VAL A 105 -15.35 13.68 -28.53
CA VAL A 105 -15.99 15.01 -28.43
C VAL A 105 -16.54 15.26 -27.01
N LEU A 106 -17.13 14.27 -26.34
CA LEU A 106 -17.57 14.40 -24.95
C LEU A 106 -16.40 14.68 -23.99
N MET A 107 -15.28 13.99 -24.17
CA MET A 107 -14.11 14.13 -23.28
C MET A 107 -13.32 15.43 -23.53
N ASP A 108 -13.24 15.88 -24.78
CA ASP A 108 -12.68 17.19 -25.12
C ASP A 108 -13.59 18.30 -24.57
N ALA A 109 -14.92 18.17 -24.71
CA ALA A 109 -15.89 19.11 -24.14
C ALA A 109 -15.79 19.23 -22.60
N ILE A 110 -15.80 18.11 -21.88
CA ILE A 110 -15.57 18.08 -20.42
C ILE A 110 -14.18 18.65 -20.07
N GLY A 111 -13.22 18.49 -20.97
CA GLY A 111 -11.88 19.06 -20.87
C GLY A 111 -11.82 20.59 -21.04
N GLU A 112 -12.72 21.22 -21.79
CA GLU A 112 -12.63 22.65 -22.16
C GLU A 112 -13.68 23.54 -21.47
N LEU A 113 -14.88 23.02 -21.19
CA LEU A 113 -15.97 23.79 -20.62
C LEU A 113 -15.74 24.23 -19.16
N ARG A 114 -16.20 25.43 -18.83
CA ARG A 114 -16.24 25.95 -17.46
C ARG A 114 -17.41 25.33 -16.69
N PRO A 115 -17.32 25.24 -15.34
CA PRO A 115 -18.42 24.79 -14.48
C PRO A 115 -19.72 25.52 -14.82
N SER A 116 -20.73 24.76 -15.26
CA SER A 116 -22.00 25.26 -15.76
C SER A 116 -23.01 24.12 -15.85
N THR A 117 -24.30 24.44 -15.90
CA THR A 117 -25.39 23.46 -16.13
C THR A 117 -25.21 22.67 -17.42
N GLY A 118 -24.54 23.26 -18.42
CA GLY A 118 -24.13 22.61 -19.65
C GLY A 118 -23.06 21.53 -19.45
N LEU A 119 -22.05 21.79 -18.61
CA LEU A 119 -21.06 20.79 -18.22
C LEU A 119 -21.73 19.63 -17.46
N ASP A 120 -22.59 19.93 -16.48
CA ASP A 120 -23.32 18.90 -15.72
C ASP A 120 -24.21 18.02 -16.63
N HIS A 121 -24.77 18.61 -17.69
CA HIS A 121 -25.55 17.91 -18.69
C HIS A 121 -24.69 16.98 -19.54
N LEU A 122 -23.54 17.44 -20.04
CA LEU A 122 -22.59 16.61 -20.80
C LEU A 122 -22.04 15.45 -19.95
N VAL A 123 -21.71 15.71 -18.67
CA VAL A 123 -21.31 14.67 -17.71
C VAL A 123 -22.42 13.61 -17.53
N ARG A 124 -23.70 14.02 -17.49
CA ARG A 124 -24.83 13.08 -17.50
C ARG A 124 -24.94 12.28 -18.80
N ILE A 125 -24.64 12.89 -19.95
CA ILE A 125 -24.62 12.18 -21.24
C ILE A 125 -23.48 11.16 -21.28
N THR A 126 -22.28 11.50 -20.78
CA THR A 126 -21.17 10.56 -20.66
C THR A 126 -21.48 9.42 -19.68
N GLU A 127 -22.18 9.70 -18.57
CA GLU A 127 -22.64 8.67 -17.64
C GLU A 127 -23.63 7.70 -18.31
N LYS A 128 -24.62 8.23 -19.04
CA LYS A 128 -25.54 7.42 -19.86
C LYS A 128 -24.80 6.62 -20.93
N PHE A 129 -23.78 7.18 -21.57
CA PHE A 129 -22.97 6.50 -22.58
C PHE A 129 -22.27 5.26 -22.01
N LEU A 130 -21.74 5.34 -20.78
CA LEU A 130 -21.21 4.18 -20.06
C LEU A 130 -22.31 3.17 -19.71
N GLN A 131 -23.45 3.63 -19.18
CA GLN A 131 -24.58 2.76 -18.82
C GLN A 131 -25.21 2.04 -20.03
N SER A 132 -25.17 2.65 -21.21
CA SER A 132 -25.71 2.09 -22.47
C SER A 132 -24.73 1.18 -23.22
N ARG A 133 -23.69 0.67 -22.55
CA ARG A 133 -22.68 -0.28 -23.09
C ARG A 133 -21.96 0.17 -24.39
N ARG A 134 -21.88 1.48 -24.61
CA ARG A 134 -21.28 2.05 -25.84
C ARG A 134 -19.77 1.80 -25.93
N LEU A 135 -19.11 1.54 -24.80
CA LEU A 135 -17.70 1.12 -24.79
C LEU A 135 -17.54 -0.31 -25.33
N SER A 136 -18.46 -1.23 -25.01
CA SER A 136 -18.45 -2.59 -25.58
C SER A 136 -18.68 -2.56 -27.09
N ASP A 137 -19.61 -1.74 -27.59
CA ASP A 137 -19.82 -1.56 -29.04
C ASP A 137 -18.56 -1.03 -29.74
N MET A 138 -17.87 -0.05 -29.14
CA MET A 138 -16.61 0.48 -29.65
C MET A 138 -15.49 -0.56 -29.63
N LEU A 139 -15.30 -1.26 -28.51
CA LEU A 139 -14.29 -2.33 -28.40
C LEU A 139 -14.58 -3.45 -29.41
N TRP A 140 -15.85 -3.74 -29.67
CA TRP A 140 -16.32 -4.73 -30.63
C TRP A 140 -16.12 -4.31 -32.09
N SER A 141 -16.37 -3.04 -32.45
CA SER A 141 -16.14 -2.55 -33.83
C SER A 141 -14.66 -2.65 -34.23
N TYR A 142 -13.75 -2.40 -33.28
CA TYR A 142 -12.31 -2.63 -33.47
C TYR A 142 -11.92 -4.11 -33.61
N CYS A 143 -12.77 -5.05 -33.18
CA CYS A 143 -12.53 -6.48 -33.37
C CYS A 143 -12.89 -6.97 -34.78
N LEU A 144 -13.95 -6.45 -35.40
CA LEU A 144 -14.47 -6.92 -36.70
C LEU A 144 -13.61 -6.54 -37.93
N GLN A 145 -12.51 -5.81 -37.77
CA GLN A 145 -11.66 -5.27 -38.85
C GLN A 145 -12.37 -4.35 -39.89
N THR A 146 -13.66 -4.05 -39.73
CA THR A 146 -14.46 -3.17 -40.60
C THR A 146 -14.62 -1.73 -40.08
N ALA A 147 -13.99 -1.38 -38.95
CA ALA A 147 -13.79 0.01 -38.57
C ALA A 147 -12.98 0.76 -39.67
N PRO A 148 -13.22 2.08 -39.88
CA PRO A 148 -12.71 2.81 -41.04
C PRO A 148 -11.18 2.99 -41.00
N SER A 149 -10.66 3.77 -41.96
CA SER A 149 -9.24 4.02 -42.24
C SER A 149 -8.49 4.77 -41.09
N ASP A 150 -8.45 4.17 -39.91
CA ASP A 150 -8.01 4.78 -38.67
C ASP A 150 -6.50 4.95 -38.62
N SER A 151 -6.08 6.19 -38.37
CA SER A 151 -4.68 6.49 -38.12
C SER A 151 -4.21 5.88 -36.80
N PRO A 152 -2.93 5.46 -36.68
CA PRO A 152 -2.41 4.96 -35.40
C PRO A 152 -2.48 6.02 -34.28
N GLN A 153 -2.43 7.32 -34.65
CA GLN A 153 -2.62 8.44 -33.72
C GLN A 153 -4.03 8.47 -33.11
N LEU A 154 -5.08 8.18 -33.90
CA LEU A 154 -6.45 8.12 -33.40
C LEU A 154 -6.62 6.99 -32.37
N ARG A 155 -6.07 5.81 -32.65
CA ARG A 155 -6.11 4.66 -31.73
C ARG A 155 -5.35 4.94 -30.44
N GLU A 156 -4.17 5.58 -30.50
CA GLU A 156 -3.43 5.96 -29.29
C GLU A 156 -4.16 7.04 -28.48
N THR A 157 -4.83 7.99 -29.16
CA THR A 157 -5.66 9.02 -28.50
C THR A 157 -6.86 8.39 -27.79
N LEU A 158 -7.62 7.52 -28.47
CA LEU A 158 -8.74 6.78 -27.89
C LEU A 158 -8.30 5.93 -26.69
N LEU A 159 -7.22 5.17 -26.84
CA LEU A 159 -6.64 4.35 -25.77
C LEU A 159 -6.25 5.20 -24.55
N GLY A 160 -5.62 6.35 -24.78
CA GLY A 160 -5.29 7.32 -23.73
C GLY A 160 -6.54 7.87 -23.05
N ARG A 161 -7.57 8.23 -23.83
CA ARG A 161 -8.83 8.80 -23.34
C ARG A 161 -9.65 7.81 -22.51
N ILE A 162 -9.88 6.59 -22.99
CA ILE A 162 -10.55 5.50 -22.25
C ILE A 162 -9.83 5.25 -20.92
N SER A 163 -8.50 5.07 -20.98
CA SER A 163 -7.72 4.68 -19.81
C SER A 163 -7.52 5.77 -18.76
N ALA A 164 -7.74 7.05 -19.10
CA ALA A 164 -7.61 8.19 -18.18
C ALA A 164 -8.95 8.90 -17.92
N LEU A 165 -10.09 8.27 -18.24
CA LEU A 165 -11.42 8.87 -18.07
C LEU A 165 -11.73 9.23 -16.59
N PRO A 166 -11.43 8.38 -15.59
CA PRO A 166 -11.54 8.75 -14.18
C PRO A 166 -10.70 9.97 -13.81
N ASP A 167 -9.45 10.03 -14.29
CA ASP A 167 -8.54 11.13 -13.96
C ASP A 167 -9.02 12.44 -14.58
N LEU A 168 -9.44 12.42 -15.85
CA LEU A 168 -9.92 13.60 -16.56
C LEU A 168 -11.19 14.17 -15.94
N THR A 169 -12.12 13.31 -15.52
CA THR A 169 -13.36 13.73 -14.83
C THR A 169 -13.08 14.20 -13.40
N ALA A 170 -12.26 13.50 -12.62
CA ALA A 170 -11.90 13.91 -11.26
C ALA A 170 -11.14 15.25 -11.23
N ASN A 171 -10.24 15.49 -12.18
CA ASN A 171 -9.50 16.75 -12.32
C ASN A 171 -10.37 17.94 -12.79
N ARG A 172 -11.56 17.69 -13.34
CA ARG A 172 -12.49 18.74 -13.82
C ARG A 172 -13.68 18.98 -12.91
N LEU A 173 -14.21 17.92 -12.29
CA LEU A 173 -15.43 17.96 -11.49
C LEU A 173 -15.17 18.04 -9.98
N HIS A 174 -13.96 17.70 -9.53
CA HIS A 174 -13.53 17.73 -8.13
C HIS A 174 -14.58 17.10 -7.18
N PRO A 175 -15.24 17.76 -6.19
CA PRO A 175 -16.18 17.08 -5.30
C PRO A 175 -17.52 16.75 -5.97
N ASN A 176 -17.81 17.30 -7.16
CA ASN A 176 -19.06 17.08 -7.89
C ASN A 176 -18.97 15.88 -8.86
N ASN A 177 -17.92 15.06 -8.78
CA ASN A 177 -17.76 13.91 -9.67
C ASN A 177 -18.81 12.83 -9.38
N ARG A 178 -19.31 12.16 -10.43
CA ARG A 178 -20.32 11.10 -10.30
C ARG A 178 -19.65 9.76 -9.95
N PRO A 179 -20.34 8.87 -9.19
CA PRO A 179 -19.73 7.64 -8.69
C PRO A 179 -19.21 6.71 -9.81
N LEU A 180 -19.91 6.66 -10.96
CA LEU A 180 -19.51 5.85 -12.12
C LEU A 180 -18.16 6.24 -12.75
N PHE A 181 -17.67 7.45 -12.47
CA PHE A 181 -16.35 7.90 -12.93
C PHE A 181 -15.24 7.69 -11.90
N LEU A 182 -15.56 7.23 -10.69
CA LEU A 182 -14.53 6.86 -9.71
C LEU A 182 -13.81 5.57 -10.17
N PRO A 183 -12.49 5.44 -9.97
CA PRO A 183 -11.72 4.25 -10.36
C PRO A 183 -12.37 2.93 -9.92
N GLN A 184 -12.92 2.89 -8.71
CA GLN A 184 -13.56 1.72 -8.11
C GLN A 184 -14.81 1.24 -8.85
N GLN A 185 -15.47 2.09 -9.65
CA GLN A 185 -16.63 1.72 -10.46
C GLN A 185 -16.29 1.66 -11.95
N TYR A 186 -15.49 2.61 -12.44
CA TYR A 186 -15.15 2.70 -13.86
C TYR A 186 -14.33 1.51 -14.36
N TYR A 187 -13.31 1.05 -13.61
CA TYR A 187 -12.44 -0.02 -14.09
C TYR A 187 -13.08 -1.42 -14.07
N PRO A 188 -13.90 -1.79 -13.06
CA PRO A 188 -14.75 -2.98 -13.15
C PRO A 188 -15.78 -2.87 -14.29
N LEU A 189 -16.42 -1.71 -14.49
CA LEU A 189 -17.32 -1.50 -15.64
C LEU A 189 -16.58 -1.74 -16.96
N LEU A 190 -15.41 -1.14 -17.14
CA LEU A 190 -14.57 -1.35 -18.34
C LEU A 190 -14.20 -2.83 -18.53
N ALA A 191 -13.92 -3.58 -17.45
CA ALA A 191 -13.71 -5.03 -17.53
C ALA A 191 -14.97 -5.77 -18.06
N THR A 192 -16.17 -5.42 -17.60
CA THR A 192 -17.43 -6.02 -18.10
C THR A 192 -17.72 -5.67 -19.57
N GLU A 193 -17.36 -4.46 -20.01
CA GLU A 193 -17.48 -4.02 -21.41
C GLU A 193 -16.49 -4.78 -22.32
N MET A 194 -15.28 -5.04 -21.81
CA MET A 194 -14.27 -5.87 -22.48
C MET A 194 -14.71 -7.34 -22.55
N LEU A 195 -15.26 -7.92 -21.47
CA LEU A 195 -15.84 -9.27 -21.49
C LEU A 195 -16.97 -9.39 -22.54
N SER A 196 -17.84 -8.38 -22.61
CA SER A 196 -18.93 -8.32 -23.59
C SER A 196 -18.39 -8.27 -25.04
N ALA A 197 -17.31 -7.53 -25.30
CA ALA A 197 -16.65 -7.52 -26.61
C ALA A 197 -15.95 -8.85 -26.94
N LEU A 198 -15.33 -9.51 -25.95
CA LEU A 198 -14.73 -10.84 -26.11
C LEU A 198 -15.78 -11.93 -26.37
N GLU A 199 -16.96 -11.83 -25.75
CA GLU A 199 -18.07 -12.75 -25.99
C GLU A 199 -18.59 -12.65 -27.43
N ARG A 200 -18.83 -11.41 -27.91
CA ARG A 200 -19.17 -11.16 -29.32
C ARG A 200 -18.09 -11.65 -30.28
N THR A 201 -16.81 -11.51 -29.90
CA THR A 201 -15.68 -12.06 -30.66
C THR A 201 -15.74 -13.59 -30.73
N CYS A 202 -16.04 -14.27 -29.61
CA CYS A 202 -16.23 -15.72 -29.62
C CYS A 202 -17.41 -16.15 -30.50
N GLN A 203 -18.52 -15.41 -30.49
CA GLN A 203 -19.69 -15.66 -31.34
C GLN A 203 -19.34 -15.49 -32.84
N ALA A 204 -18.66 -14.42 -33.22
CA ALA A 204 -18.26 -14.16 -34.61
C ALA A 204 -17.21 -15.16 -35.13
N LEU A 205 -16.25 -15.56 -34.30
CA LEU A 205 -15.29 -16.61 -34.65
C LEU A 205 -15.98 -17.98 -34.84
N ARG A 206 -17.01 -18.32 -34.05
CA ARG A 206 -17.86 -19.50 -34.30
C ARG A 206 -18.67 -19.35 -35.61
N GLY A 207 -19.04 -18.13 -35.98
CA GLY A 207 -19.65 -17.78 -37.27
C GLY A 207 -18.67 -17.66 -38.44
N GLY A 208 -17.39 -18.00 -38.28
CA GLY A 208 -16.39 -17.96 -39.34
C GLY A 208 -15.89 -16.56 -39.75
N THR A 209 -16.13 -15.54 -38.92
CA THR A 209 -15.65 -14.16 -39.16
C THR A 209 -14.32 -13.92 -38.47
N ASP A 210 -13.29 -13.53 -39.24
CA ASP A 210 -11.97 -13.18 -38.69
C ASP A 210 -12.04 -11.93 -37.80
N CYS A 211 -11.38 -12.00 -36.64
CA CYS A 211 -11.42 -10.94 -35.63
C CYS A 211 -10.02 -10.56 -35.11
N SER A 212 -9.82 -9.28 -34.76
CA SER A 212 -8.60 -8.74 -34.17
C SER A 212 -8.76 -8.38 -32.70
N LEU A 213 -7.95 -8.95 -31.81
CA LEU A 213 -7.98 -8.64 -30.37
C LEU A 213 -7.01 -7.51 -29.95
N THR A 214 -6.32 -6.87 -30.90
CA THR A 214 -5.22 -5.95 -30.63
C THR A 214 -5.64 -4.72 -29.81
N PHE A 215 -6.78 -4.09 -30.12
CA PHE A 215 -7.25 -2.91 -29.38
C PHE A 215 -7.70 -3.26 -27.95
N VAL A 216 -8.42 -4.39 -27.77
CA VAL A 216 -8.83 -4.88 -26.44
C VAL A 216 -7.61 -5.25 -25.59
N ALA A 217 -6.61 -5.92 -26.18
CA ALA A 217 -5.33 -6.24 -25.53
C ALA A 217 -4.56 -4.97 -25.11
N GLN A 218 -4.55 -3.95 -25.98
CA GLN A 218 -3.92 -2.67 -25.69
C GLN A 218 -4.63 -1.93 -24.55
N THR A 219 -5.97 -1.90 -24.53
CA THR A 219 -6.77 -1.34 -23.43
C THR A 219 -6.47 -2.05 -22.11
N LEU A 220 -6.43 -3.39 -22.10
CA LEU A 220 -6.10 -4.18 -20.90
C LEU A 220 -4.70 -3.82 -20.37
N GLY A 221 -3.70 -3.88 -21.25
CA GLY A 221 -2.31 -3.61 -20.88
C GLY A 221 -2.08 -2.16 -20.44
N LYS A 222 -2.75 -1.20 -21.08
CA LYS A 222 -2.64 0.23 -20.76
C LYS A 222 -3.18 0.53 -19.36
N VAL A 223 -4.39 0.07 -19.05
CA VAL A 223 -5.01 0.27 -17.74
C VAL A 223 -4.24 -0.46 -16.64
N CYS A 224 -3.70 -1.66 -16.93
CA CYS A 224 -2.85 -2.38 -15.99
C CYS A 224 -1.54 -1.64 -15.67
N ILE A 225 -0.85 -1.03 -16.66
CA ILE A 225 0.39 -0.27 -16.38
C ILE A 225 0.13 1.07 -15.67
N GLN A 226 -1.08 1.63 -15.78
CA GLN A 226 -1.48 2.81 -14.98
C GLN A 226 -1.73 2.49 -13.50
N GLY A 227 -1.72 1.21 -13.10
CA GLY A 227 -1.84 0.79 -11.70
C GLY A 227 -3.20 0.21 -11.33
N HIS A 228 -4.16 0.19 -12.25
CA HIS A 228 -5.52 -0.32 -11.99
C HIS A 228 -5.69 -1.81 -12.32
N SER A 229 -4.59 -2.57 -12.36
CA SER A 229 -4.61 -4.00 -12.70
C SER A 229 -5.50 -4.81 -11.75
N GLY A 230 -5.47 -4.54 -10.44
CA GLY A 230 -6.32 -5.22 -9.46
C GLY A 230 -7.82 -5.00 -9.69
N LEU A 231 -8.23 -3.78 -10.07
CA LEU A 231 -9.64 -3.45 -10.32
C LEU A 231 -10.18 -4.09 -11.62
N VAL A 232 -9.38 -4.06 -12.69
CA VAL A 232 -9.80 -4.67 -13.97
C VAL A 232 -9.74 -6.20 -13.89
N LEU A 233 -8.64 -6.76 -13.39
CA LEU A 233 -8.44 -8.21 -13.39
C LEU A 233 -9.22 -8.92 -12.30
N GLY A 234 -9.59 -8.23 -11.20
CA GLY A 234 -10.52 -8.74 -10.20
C GLY A 234 -11.90 -9.09 -10.77
N GLU A 235 -12.39 -8.34 -11.76
CA GLU A 235 -13.62 -8.66 -12.49
C GLU A 235 -13.36 -9.57 -13.70
N LEU A 236 -12.30 -9.31 -14.48
CA LEU A 236 -12.01 -10.05 -15.70
C LEU A 236 -11.64 -11.52 -15.43
N ALA A 237 -10.76 -11.78 -14.47
CA ALA A 237 -10.13 -13.09 -14.31
C ALA A 237 -11.08 -14.19 -13.80
N PRO A 238 -11.99 -13.96 -12.83
CA PRO A 238 -12.97 -14.97 -12.43
C PRO A 238 -13.93 -15.32 -13.57
N ARG A 239 -14.39 -14.32 -14.32
CA ARG A 239 -15.30 -14.52 -15.47
C ARG A 239 -14.62 -15.31 -16.59
N LEU A 240 -13.37 -14.98 -16.95
CA LEU A 240 -12.58 -15.79 -17.90
C LEU A 240 -12.29 -17.21 -17.37
N SER A 241 -12.09 -17.38 -16.06
CA SER A 241 -11.86 -18.70 -15.45
C SER A 241 -13.08 -19.63 -15.59
N VAL A 242 -14.30 -19.07 -15.59
CA VAL A 242 -15.54 -19.81 -15.89
C VAL A 242 -15.67 -20.08 -17.39
N CYS A 243 -15.62 -19.03 -18.23
CA CYS A 243 -15.84 -19.17 -19.67
C CYS A 243 -14.87 -20.14 -20.37
N THR A 244 -13.60 -20.17 -19.94
CA THR A 244 -12.58 -21.05 -20.54
C THR A 244 -12.66 -22.51 -20.08
N ARG A 245 -13.59 -22.89 -19.19
CA ARG A 245 -13.61 -24.24 -18.60
C ARG A 245 -14.06 -25.32 -19.56
N SER A 246 -15.11 -25.05 -20.33
CA SER A 246 -15.71 -25.96 -21.32
C SER A 246 -15.52 -25.52 -22.77
N ASP A 247 -15.03 -24.30 -23.02
CA ASP A 247 -14.99 -23.71 -24.36
C ASP A 247 -13.56 -23.40 -24.82
N MET A 248 -13.12 -24.12 -25.86
CA MET A 248 -11.81 -23.96 -26.49
C MET A 248 -11.69 -22.69 -27.34
N VAL A 249 -12.80 -22.12 -27.82
CA VAL A 249 -12.80 -20.81 -28.51
C VAL A 249 -12.46 -19.72 -27.49
N TRP A 250 -13.07 -19.76 -26.29
CA TRP A 250 -12.72 -18.85 -25.21
C TRP A 250 -11.25 -18.97 -24.81
N GLN A 251 -10.70 -20.19 -24.67
CA GLN A 251 -9.26 -20.38 -24.39
C GLN A 251 -8.39 -19.74 -25.49
N ARG A 252 -8.66 -20.04 -26.76
CA ARG A 252 -7.92 -19.47 -27.90
C ARG A 252 -8.01 -17.93 -27.97
N VAL A 253 -9.18 -17.37 -27.63
CA VAL A 253 -9.39 -15.91 -27.52
C VAL A 253 -8.58 -15.33 -26.37
N CYS A 254 -8.54 -15.96 -25.19
CA CYS A 254 -7.70 -15.51 -24.07
C CYS A 254 -6.20 -15.55 -24.41
N TRP A 255 -5.73 -16.63 -25.05
CA TRP A 255 -4.32 -16.73 -25.48
C TRP A 255 -3.97 -15.62 -26.47
N LYS A 256 -4.81 -15.41 -27.51
CA LYS A 256 -4.60 -14.34 -28.51
C LYS A 256 -4.78 -12.93 -27.94
N LEU A 257 -5.62 -12.75 -26.92
CA LEU A 257 -5.72 -11.48 -26.19
C LEU A 257 -4.39 -11.16 -25.51
N LEU A 258 -3.81 -12.11 -24.79
CA LEU A 258 -2.57 -11.90 -24.04
C LEU A 258 -1.32 -11.83 -24.93
N GLU A 259 -1.23 -12.63 -25.99
CA GLU A 259 -0.17 -12.52 -27.00
C GLU A 259 -0.09 -11.12 -27.64
N ASN A 260 -1.25 -10.48 -27.84
CA ASN A 260 -1.35 -9.13 -28.41
C ASN A 260 -0.99 -8.00 -27.42
N ILE A 261 -0.69 -8.31 -26.15
CA ILE A 261 -0.30 -7.29 -25.17
C ILE A 261 1.15 -6.86 -25.41
N PRO A 262 1.43 -5.56 -25.61
CA PRO A 262 2.79 -5.06 -25.75
C PRO A 262 3.70 -5.50 -24.59
N GLN A 263 4.91 -5.99 -24.89
CA GLN A 263 5.84 -6.52 -23.88
C GLN A 263 6.08 -5.56 -22.70
N ARG A 264 6.06 -4.24 -22.96
CA ARG A 264 6.17 -3.20 -21.92
C ARG A 264 5.05 -3.22 -20.85
N TRP A 265 3.90 -3.81 -21.15
CA TRP A 265 2.71 -3.89 -20.28
C TRP A 265 2.47 -5.30 -19.71
N MET A 266 3.11 -6.32 -20.29
CA MET A 266 2.94 -7.73 -19.94
C MET A 266 3.11 -8.01 -18.44
N GLU A 267 4.08 -7.38 -17.79
CA GLU A 267 4.35 -7.56 -16.36
C GLU A 267 3.15 -7.16 -15.49
N SER A 268 2.61 -5.95 -15.69
CA SER A 268 1.48 -5.43 -14.92
C SER A 268 0.23 -6.28 -15.06
N VAL A 269 0.02 -6.87 -16.25
CA VAL A 269 -1.11 -7.77 -16.54
C VAL A 269 -0.92 -9.12 -15.86
N LEU A 270 0.22 -9.79 -16.05
CA LEU A 270 0.49 -11.08 -15.42
C LEU A 270 0.46 -10.99 -13.90
N THR A 271 1.07 -9.95 -13.32
CA THR A 271 1.06 -9.72 -11.88
C THR A 271 -0.38 -9.63 -11.34
N GLY A 272 -1.26 -8.84 -11.95
CA GLY A 272 -2.65 -8.74 -11.51
C GLY A 272 -3.47 -10.00 -11.79
N LEU A 273 -3.18 -10.71 -12.88
CA LEU A 273 -3.92 -11.90 -13.28
C LEU A 273 -3.64 -13.07 -12.32
N VAL A 274 -2.38 -13.28 -11.96
CA VAL A 274 -1.98 -14.33 -11.01
C VAL A 274 -2.60 -14.12 -9.61
N GLN A 275 -2.87 -12.87 -9.22
CA GLN A 275 -3.59 -12.53 -7.98
C GLN A 275 -5.10 -12.78 -8.06
N ALA A 276 -5.72 -12.58 -9.22
CA ALA A 276 -7.17 -12.62 -9.40
C ALA A 276 -7.73 -13.98 -9.85
N VAL A 277 -6.88 -14.91 -10.29
CA VAL A 277 -7.27 -16.26 -10.73
C VAL A 277 -7.43 -17.22 -9.52
N SER A 278 -8.40 -18.13 -9.59
CA SER A 278 -8.68 -19.10 -8.52
C SER A 278 -7.56 -20.11 -8.28
N GLY A 279 -6.94 -20.65 -9.35
CA GLY A 279 -5.94 -21.72 -9.27
C GLY A 279 -5.05 -21.88 -10.51
N PRO A 280 -4.02 -22.76 -10.46
CA PRO A 280 -3.03 -22.93 -11.53
C PRO A 280 -3.63 -23.42 -12.86
N GLU A 281 -4.66 -24.27 -12.82
CA GLU A 281 -5.34 -24.75 -14.03
C GLU A 281 -6.09 -23.63 -14.75
N ALA A 282 -6.80 -22.78 -13.99
CA ALA A 282 -7.50 -21.63 -14.55
C ALA A 282 -6.51 -20.64 -15.18
N LEU A 283 -5.33 -20.44 -14.57
CA LEU A 283 -4.28 -19.63 -15.17
C LEU A 283 -3.78 -20.28 -16.48
N GLY A 284 -3.57 -21.60 -16.48
CA GLY A 284 -3.21 -22.37 -17.67
C GLY A 284 -4.21 -22.22 -18.82
N ARG A 285 -5.51 -22.31 -18.53
CA ARG A 285 -6.58 -22.11 -19.52
C ARG A 285 -6.63 -20.68 -20.06
N ILE A 286 -6.33 -19.67 -19.25
CA ILE A 286 -6.34 -18.25 -19.67
C ILE A 286 -5.07 -17.84 -20.42
N ILE A 287 -3.87 -18.28 -19.99
CA ILE A 287 -2.58 -17.81 -20.56
C ILE A 287 -1.89 -18.80 -21.50
N GLY A 288 -2.33 -20.07 -21.53
CA GLY A 288 -1.75 -21.10 -22.39
C GLY A 288 -0.24 -21.25 -22.17
N ASN A 289 0.52 -21.40 -23.26
CA ASN A 289 1.98 -21.55 -23.23
C ASN A 289 2.73 -20.22 -23.51
N LEU A 290 2.14 -19.07 -23.15
CA LEU A 290 2.70 -17.73 -23.35
C LEU A 290 4.14 -17.56 -22.78
N VAL A 291 4.49 -18.29 -21.72
CA VAL A 291 5.85 -18.26 -21.15
C VAL A 291 6.92 -18.88 -22.07
N LEU A 292 6.53 -19.70 -23.06
CA LEU A 292 7.45 -20.27 -24.03
C LEU A 292 7.67 -19.34 -25.23
N THR A 293 6.65 -18.55 -25.60
CA THR A 293 6.68 -17.67 -26.77
C THR A 293 7.16 -16.25 -26.45
N ASN A 294 6.93 -15.76 -25.23
CA ASN A 294 7.22 -14.38 -24.86
C ASN A 294 8.22 -14.29 -23.69
N LYS A 295 9.46 -13.88 -24.02
CA LYS A 295 10.57 -13.72 -23.06
C LYS A 295 10.30 -12.80 -21.88
N LYS A 296 9.38 -11.83 -22.00
CA LYS A 296 8.98 -11.00 -20.86
C LYS A 296 8.02 -11.75 -19.93
N ALA A 297 7.12 -12.56 -20.47
CA ALA A 297 6.26 -13.45 -19.69
C ALA A 297 7.08 -14.52 -18.96
N GLU A 298 8.01 -15.16 -19.67
CA GLU A 298 9.01 -16.10 -19.12
C GLU A 298 9.69 -15.50 -17.88
N PHE A 299 10.43 -14.40 -18.04
CA PHE A 299 11.16 -13.75 -16.95
C PHE A 299 10.27 -13.33 -15.77
N VAL A 300 9.03 -12.87 -16.02
CA VAL A 300 8.12 -12.48 -14.94
C VAL A 300 7.68 -13.70 -14.14
N MET A 301 7.28 -14.79 -14.80
CA MET A 301 6.76 -16.00 -14.16
C MET A 301 7.87 -16.86 -13.52
N THR A 302 9.05 -16.95 -14.13
CA THR A 302 10.14 -17.82 -13.64
C THR A 302 11.12 -17.13 -12.69
N HIS A 303 11.24 -15.80 -12.75
CA HIS A 303 12.25 -15.08 -11.96
C HIS A 303 11.64 -13.95 -11.13
N LYS A 304 10.87 -13.03 -11.74
CA LYS A 304 10.44 -11.81 -11.04
C LYS A 304 9.45 -12.07 -9.91
N LEU A 305 8.41 -12.87 -10.16
CA LEU A 305 7.39 -13.21 -9.14
C LEU A 305 7.94 -14.14 -8.04
N LEU A 306 9.03 -14.86 -8.28
CA LEU A 306 9.53 -15.92 -7.38
C LEU A 306 10.74 -15.48 -6.54
N LEU A 307 11.62 -14.63 -7.09
CA LEU A 307 12.88 -14.22 -6.43
C LEU A 307 12.95 -12.72 -6.12
N LEU A 308 12.31 -11.87 -6.93
CA LEU A 308 12.45 -10.40 -6.85
C LEU A 308 11.25 -9.70 -6.21
N GLN A 309 10.07 -10.31 -6.19
CA GLN A 309 8.84 -9.73 -5.64
C GLN A 309 8.26 -10.65 -4.57
N TYR A 310 8.81 -10.59 -3.36
CA TYR A 310 8.42 -11.40 -2.20
C TYR A 310 7.20 -10.85 -1.42
N LYS A 311 6.48 -9.89 -1.99
CA LYS A 311 5.31 -9.22 -1.38
C LYS A 311 3.98 -9.97 -1.56
N TYR A 312 4.03 -11.20 -2.05
CA TYR A 312 2.85 -11.97 -2.46
C TYR A 312 2.55 -13.10 -1.48
N GLU A 313 1.28 -13.45 -1.37
CA GLU A 313 0.83 -14.59 -0.57
C GLU A 313 1.28 -15.94 -1.15
N THR A 314 1.36 -16.95 -0.28
CA THR A 314 1.70 -18.34 -0.66
C THR A 314 0.75 -18.92 -1.73
N LYS A 315 -0.49 -18.43 -1.84
CA LYS A 315 -1.43 -18.80 -2.93
C LYS A 315 -0.85 -18.46 -4.32
N ILE A 316 -0.17 -17.33 -4.46
CA ILE A 316 0.42 -16.87 -5.73
C ILE A 316 1.58 -17.76 -6.15
N LEU A 317 2.42 -18.19 -5.19
CA LEU A 317 3.46 -19.20 -5.45
C LEU A 317 2.85 -20.52 -5.94
N ARG A 318 1.78 -21.01 -5.30
CA ARG A 318 1.06 -22.22 -5.73
C ARG A 318 0.49 -22.09 -7.14
N VAL A 319 -0.10 -20.94 -7.49
CA VAL A 319 -0.64 -20.66 -8.82
C VAL A 319 0.46 -20.62 -9.89
N VAL A 320 1.59 -19.93 -9.65
CA VAL A 320 2.71 -19.82 -10.61
C VAL A 320 3.42 -21.15 -10.81
N LEU A 321 3.82 -21.82 -9.71
CA LEU A 321 4.56 -23.07 -9.79
C LEU A 321 3.68 -24.21 -10.31
N GLY A 322 2.41 -24.29 -9.88
CA GLY A 322 1.43 -25.22 -10.40
C GLY A 322 1.16 -25.02 -11.89
N TYR A 323 1.12 -23.76 -12.37
CA TYR A 323 1.03 -23.45 -13.79
C TYR A 323 2.25 -23.96 -14.57
N LEU A 324 3.47 -23.84 -14.05
CA LEU A 324 4.66 -24.39 -14.71
C LEU A 324 4.69 -25.93 -14.67
N ALA A 325 4.10 -26.54 -13.63
CA ALA A 325 4.01 -28.00 -13.48
C ALA A 325 2.95 -28.66 -14.38
N ALA A 326 1.84 -27.97 -14.67
CA ALA A 326 0.64 -28.56 -15.27
C ALA A 326 0.81 -29.15 -16.68
N ASP A 327 1.81 -28.69 -17.45
CA ASP A 327 1.98 -29.03 -18.86
C ASP A 327 3.42 -29.44 -19.16
N ARG A 328 3.58 -30.51 -19.94
CA ARG A 328 4.87 -31.12 -20.30
C ARG A 328 5.83 -30.11 -20.94
N GLU A 329 5.33 -29.20 -21.78
CA GLU A 329 6.16 -28.18 -22.44
C GLU A 329 6.70 -27.13 -21.45
N ARG A 330 6.02 -26.92 -20.32
CA ARG A 330 6.40 -25.94 -19.28
C ARG A 330 7.29 -26.53 -18.18
N ARG A 331 7.31 -27.86 -17.99
CA ARG A 331 8.13 -28.51 -16.93
C ARG A 331 9.63 -28.20 -16.99
N PRO A 332 10.30 -28.03 -18.16
CA PRO A 332 11.68 -27.56 -18.20
C PRO A 332 11.90 -26.20 -17.51
N LEU A 333 10.92 -25.28 -17.60
CA LEU A 333 10.97 -24.01 -16.87
C LEU A 333 10.75 -24.21 -15.36
N LEU A 334 9.90 -25.16 -14.93
CA LEU A 334 9.77 -25.52 -13.51
C LEU A 334 11.11 -26.01 -12.93
N ILE A 335 11.84 -26.86 -13.67
CA ILE A 335 13.15 -27.37 -13.27
C ILE A 335 14.17 -26.22 -13.18
N GLN A 336 14.22 -25.34 -14.18
CA GLN A 336 15.07 -24.15 -14.16
C GLN A 336 14.75 -23.22 -12.97
N VAL A 337 13.46 -23.01 -12.69
CA VAL A 337 12.98 -22.25 -11.53
C VAL A 337 13.46 -22.89 -10.23
N LEU A 338 13.24 -24.19 -10.06
CA LEU A 338 13.61 -24.91 -8.85
C LEU A 338 15.12 -24.81 -8.58
N MET A 339 15.95 -24.99 -9.61
CA MET A 339 17.40 -24.83 -9.49
C MET A 339 17.83 -23.38 -9.19
N SER A 340 17.13 -22.38 -9.74
CA SER A 340 17.40 -20.97 -9.44
C SER A 340 17.03 -20.62 -8.00
N VAL A 341 15.92 -21.17 -7.50
CA VAL A 341 15.40 -20.97 -6.14
C VAL A 341 16.27 -21.70 -5.12
N SER A 342 16.69 -22.94 -5.38
CA SER A 342 17.57 -23.70 -4.49
C SER A 342 18.96 -23.06 -4.38
N GLN A 343 19.53 -22.58 -5.49
CA GLN A 343 20.80 -21.84 -5.49
C GLN A 343 20.69 -20.49 -4.75
N ALA A 344 19.57 -19.76 -4.91
CA ALA A 344 19.35 -18.52 -4.18
C ALA A 344 19.21 -18.76 -2.66
N TRP A 345 18.47 -19.80 -2.27
CA TRP A 345 18.29 -20.22 -0.87
C TRP A 345 19.60 -20.70 -0.22
N ALA A 346 20.45 -21.38 -0.99
CA ALA A 346 21.71 -21.95 -0.51
C ALA A 346 22.90 -20.98 -0.51
N ASN A 347 22.74 -19.76 -1.02
CA ASN A 347 23.83 -18.79 -1.17
C ASN A 347 24.19 -18.14 0.19
N PRO A 348 25.41 -18.32 0.74
CA PRO A 348 25.77 -17.78 2.05
C PRO A 348 25.66 -16.25 2.15
N SER A 349 25.89 -15.54 1.04
CA SER A 349 25.73 -14.08 0.98
C SER A 349 24.26 -13.65 0.96
N ALA A 350 23.37 -14.47 0.40
CA ALA A 350 21.93 -14.20 0.44
C ALA A 350 21.40 -14.37 1.87
N VAL A 351 21.75 -15.47 2.56
CA VAL A 351 21.34 -15.74 3.95
C VAL A 351 21.77 -14.60 4.91
N LYS A 352 22.93 -13.98 4.66
CA LYS A 352 23.46 -12.88 5.49
C LYS A 352 22.91 -11.49 5.17
N HIS A 353 22.44 -11.24 3.95
CA HIS A 353 22.14 -9.88 3.47
C HIS A 353 20.73 -9.68 2.89
N THR A 354 19.89 -10.72 2.82
CA THR A 354 18.48 -10.58 2.40
C THR A 354 17.54 -10.50 3.61
N PRO A 355 16.44 -9.72 3.55
CA PRO A 355 15.44 -9.65 4.62
C PRO A 355 14.82 -11.01 4.91
N LEU A 356 14.39 -11.23 6.16
CA LEU A 356 13.81 -12.51 6.60
C LEU A 356 12.56 -12.88 5.79
N GLU A 357 11.74 -11.90 5.44
CA GLU A 357 10.52 -12.06 4.63
C GLU A 357 10.85 -12.61 3.24
N GLN A 358 11.95 -12.15 2.64
CA GLN A 358 12.42 -12.65 1.35
C GLN A 358 12.98 -14.06 1.47
N GLN A 359 13.75 -14.37 2.52
CA GLN A 359 14.26 -15.72 2.76
C GLN A 359 13.12 -16.72 3.00
N LEU A 360 12.10 -16.31 3.76
CA LEU A 360 10.88 -17.08 4.00
C LEU A 360 10.10 -17.32 2.70
N TYR A 361 9.93 -16.29 1.86
CA TYR A 361 9.26 -16.40 0.56
C TYR A 361 9.98 -17.36 -0.40
N VAL A 362 11.32 -17.26 -0.49
CA VAL A 362 12.15 -18.17 -1.30
C VAL A 362 12.07 -19.60 -0.74
N SER A 363 12.04 -19.77 0.58
CA SER A 363 11.87 -21.09 1.22
C SER A 363 10.51 -21.71 0.87
N LYS A 364 9.40 -20.96 0.94
CA LYS A 364 8.07 -21.43 0.49
C LYS A 364 8.08 -21.84 -0.99
N ALA A 365 8.73 -21.05 -1.85
CA ALA A 365 8.84 -21.36 -3.27
C ALA A 365 9.66 -22.64 -3.52
N LEU A 366 10.70 -22.90 -2.71
CA LEU A 366 11.49 -24.14 -2.76
C LEU A 366 10.67 -25.37 -2.36
N LEU A 367 9.96 -25.30 -1.22
CA LEU A 367 9.10 -26.38 -0.71
C LEU A 367 8.00 -26.74 -1.73
N LEU A 368 7.32 -25.74 -2.29
CA LEU A 368 6.31 -25.91 -3.34
C LEU A 368 6.92 -26.43 -4.66
N GLY A 369 8.10 -25.96 -5.05
CA GLY A 369 8.78 -26.45 -6.25
C GLY A 369 9.09 -27.94 -6.18
N VAL A 370 9.58 -28.41 -5.03
CA VAL A 370 9.89 -29.83 -4.79
C VAL A 370 8.64 -30.70 -4.58
N SER A 371 7.53 -30.14 -4.07
CA SER A 371 6.26 -30.89 -3.99
C SER A 371 5.66 -31.19 -5.37
N LEU A 372 6.00 -30.41 -6.39
CA LEU A 372 5.49 -30.53 -7.77
C LEU A 372 6.38 -31.38 -8.71
N LEU A 373 7.52 -31.86 -8.24
CA LEU A 373 8.38 -32.80 -8.98
C LEU A 373 7.79 -34.20 -9.03
N LYS A 374 7.96 -34.88 -10.16
CA LYS A 374 7.75 -36.32 -10.29
C LYS A 374 8.97 -37.09 -9.79
N ASP A 375 8.79 -38.34 -9.39
CA ASP A 375 9.87 -39.18 -8.86
C ASP A 375 11.05 -39.33 -9.83
N SER A 376 10.79 -39.39 -11.14
CA SER A 376 11.84 -39.45 -12.18
C SER A 376 12.68 -38.15 -12.23
N GLU A 377 12.03 -36.99 -12.17
CA GLU A 377 12.69 -35.68 -12.21
C GLU A 377 13.45 -35.40 -10.91
N LEU A 378 12.90 -35.87 -9.77
CA LEU A 378 13.56 -35.82 -8.47
C LEU A 378 14.80 -36.72 -8.43
N GLN A 379 14.77 -37.87 -9.11
CA GLN A 379 15.92 -38.77 -9.24
C GLN A 379 17.02 -38.18 -10.14
N GLU A 380 16.66 -37.50 -11.23
CA GLU A 380 17.59 -36.76 -12.10
C GLU A 380 18.26 -35.59 -11.38
N LEU A 381 17.50 -34.78 -10.64
CA LEU A 381 17.98 -33.58 -9.93
C LEU A 381 18.62 -33.89 -8.56
N ARG A 382 18.73 -35.17 -8.19
CA ARG A 382 19.08 -35.60 -6.82
C ARG A 382 20.44 -35.08 -6.35
N SER A 383 21.47 -35.14 -7.20
CA SER A 383 22.82 -34.67 -6.85
C SER A 383 22.82 -33.19 -6.50
N ASP A 384 22.19 -32.38 -7.35
CA ASP A 384 22.34 -30.93 -7.36
C ASP A 384 21.46 -30.32 -6.25
N LEU A 385 20.26 -30.88 -6.04
CA LEU A 385 19.41 -30.54 -4.90
C LEU A 385 20.07 -30.92 -3.56
N LEU A 386 20.76 -32.07 -3.47
CA LEU A 386 21.45 -32.49 -2.25
C LEU A 386 22.65 -31.58 -1.96
N GLN A 387 23.40 -31.17 -2.99
CA GLN A 387 24.48 -30.20 -2.84
C GLN A 387 23.96 -28.82 -2.36
N CYS A 388 22.87 -28.33 -2.95
CA CYS A 388 22.25 -27.07 -2.52
C CYS A 388 21.68 -27.18 -1.10
N MET A 389 21.03 -28.30 -0.76
CA MET A 389 20.48 -28.56 0.56
C MET A 389 21.57 -28.54 1.64
N LEU A 390 22.68 -29.27 1.45
CA LEU A 390 23.76 -29.33 2.44
C LEU A 390 24.45 -27.97 2.63
N GLY A 391 24.84 -27.30 1.54
CA GLY A 391 25.51 -25.99 1.62
C GLY A 391 24.60 -24.88 2.15
N GLY A 392 23.32 -24.91 1.79
CA GLY A 392 22.31 -24.00 2.32
C GLY A 392 22.02 -24.25 3.79
N MET A 393 21.74 -25.50 4.19
CA MET A 393 21.48 -25.86 5.59
C MET A 393 22.66 -25.47 6.49
N GLN A 394 23.92 -25.71 6.07
CA GLN A 394 25.09 -25.20 6.78
C GLN A 394 25.03 -23.67 6.95
N SER A 395 24.80 -22.94 5.85
CA SER A 395 24.75 -21.47 5.86
C SER A 395 23.62 -20.90 6.73
N HIS A 396 22.47 -21.58 6.81
CA HIS A 396 21.34 -21.20 7.66
C HIS A 396 21.60 -21.54 9.13
N LEU A 397 22.20 -22.71 9.44
CA LEU A 397 22.54 -23.13 10.81
C LEU A 397 23.69 -22.30 11.41
N ASP A 398 24.66 -21.88 10.60
CA ASP A 398 25.76 -20.97 10.99
C ASP A 398 25.28 -19.53 11.30
N SER A 399 23.99 -19.21 11.07
CA SER A 399 23.42 -17.91 11.38
C SER A 399 23.25 -17.68 12.89
N SER A 400 23.57 -16.47 13.35
CA SER A 400 23.29 -16.05 14.73
C SER A 400 21.79 -15.77 14.99
N VAL A 401 20.97 -15.71 13.94
CA VAL A 401 19.53 -15.42 14.03
C VAL A 401 18.74 -16.72 14.14
N VAL A 402 18.09 -16.94 15.29
CA VAL A 402 17.32 -18.15 15.61
C VAL A 402 16.30 -18.51 14.52
N ARG A 403 15.47 -17.55 14.09
CA ARG A 403 14.44 -17.74 13.04
C ARG A 403 15.03 -18.21 11.69
N ILE A 404 16.24 -17.77 11.35
CA ILE A 404 16.94 -18.23 10.13
C ILE A 404 17.39 -19.70 10.28
N ARG A 405 17.93 -20.07 11.46
CA ARG A 405 18.29 -21.47 11.74
C ARG A 405 17.07 -22.39 11.68
N HIS A 406 15.95 -21.99 12.29
CA HIS A 406 14.70 -22.78 12.30
C HIS A 406 14.15 -22.98 10.87
N MET A 407 14.13 -21.94 10.04
CA MET A 407 13.79 -22.06 8.61
C MET A 407 14.73 -23.01 7.87
N GLY A 408 16.04 -22.96 8.14
CA GLY A 408 17.03 -23.91 7.62
C GLY A 408 16.73 -25.36 7.99
N MET A 409 16.34 -25.60 9.24
CA MET A 409 15.95 -26.93 9.75
C MET A 409 14.69 -27.45 9.04
N VAL A 410 13.58 -26.69 9.05
CA VAL A 410 12.30 -27.10 8.42
C VAL A 410 12.48 -27.46 6.95
N VAL A 411 13.22 -26.66 6.19
CA VAL A 411 13.51 -26.92 4.77
C VAL A 411 14.41 -28.15 4.61
N GLY A 412 15.44 -28.31 5.44
CA GLY A 412 16.32 -29.47 5.45
C GLY A 412 15.60 -30.79 5.74
N GLU A 413 14.70 -30.82 6.72
CA GLU A 413 13.86 -31.98 7.04
C GLU A 413 12.98 -32.37 5.86
N TYR A 414 12.26 -31.39 5.27
CA TYR A 414 11.37 -31.67 4.15
C TYR A 414 12.13 -32.20 2.93
N LEU A 415 13.23 -31.55 2.54
CA LEU A 415 14.05 -31.99 1.41
C LEU A 415 14.65 -33.38 1.66
N SER A 416 15.20 -33.63 2.86
CA SER A 416 15.67 -34.96 3.28
C SER A 416 14.57 -36.03 3.19
N SER A 417 13.36 -35.70 3.66
CA SER A 417 12.21 -36.62 3.65
C SER A 417 11.71 -36.96 2.24
N ARG A 418 11.77 -36.00 1.30
CA ARG A 418 11.38 -36.20 -0.10
C ARG A 418 12.45 -36.96 -0.89
N MET A 419 13.73 -36.73 -0.58
CA MET A 419 14.85 -37.32 -1.32
C MET A 419 15.25 -38.71 -0.82
N ASP A 420 14.83 -39.14 0.36
CA ASP A 420 15.18 -40.43 0.98
C ASP A 420 16.69 -40.75 0.90
N ILE A 421 17.46 -40.09 1.76
CA ILE A 421 18.91 -40.26 1.85
C ILE A 421 19.20 -41.54 2.65
N ASN A 422 19.29 -42.68 1.95
CA ASN A 422 19.70 -43.97 2.50
C ASN A 422 18.85 -44.44 3.72
N GLY A 423 17.56 -44.10 3.77
CA GLY A 423 16.68 -44.39 4.91
C GLY A 423 16.87 -43.50 6.14
N THR A 424 17.91 -42.65 6.17
CA THR A 424 18.10 -41.63 7.21
C THR A 424 17.36 -40.34 6.85
N LYS A 425 16.29 -40.05 7.59
CA LYS A 425 15.58 -38.77 7.55
C LYS A 425 16.17 -37.83 8.60
N LEU A 426 16.57 -36.63 8.19
CA LEU A 426 16.93 -35.58 9.13
C LEU A 426 15.68 -35.19 9.93
N LYS A 427 15.86 -35.08 11.26
CA LYS A 427 14.87 -34.55 12.18
C LYS A 427 15.60 -33.69 13.22
N PHE A 428 15.11 -32.48 13.43
CA PHE A 428 15.63 -31.52 14.38
C PHE A 428 14.58 -31.24 15.46
N GLU A 429 15.03 -30.63 16.57
CA GLU A 429 14.17 -30.09 17.61
C GLU A 429 14.30 -28.56 17.57
N TYR A 430 13.18 -27.86 17.38
CA TYR A 430 13.11 -26.40 17.27
C TYR A 430 11.76 -25.86 17.74
N ASP A 431 11.76 -24.61 18.19
CA ASP A 431 10.55 -23.92 18.64
C ASP A 431 9.64 -23.54 17.46
N HIS A 432 8.32 -23.61 17.66
CA HIS A 432 7.33 -23.42 16.61
C HIS A 432 7.00 -21.94 16.36
N ASP A 433 8.01 -21.18 15.92
CA ASP A 433 7.91 -19.78 15.50
C ASP A 433 6.89 -19.58 14.36
N GLU A 434 6.49 -18.32 14.12
CA GLU A 434 5.56 -17.94 13.05
C GLU A 434 6.03 -18.45 11.66
N GLU A 435 7.32 -18.29 11.34
CA GLU A 435 7.93 -18.80 10.10
C GLU A 435 7.77 -20.31 9.95
N THR A 436 8.03 -21.06 11.03
CA THR A 436 8.02 -22.53 11.00
C THR A 436 6.61 -23.05 10.79
N ARG A 437 5.62 -22.48 11.50
CA ARG A 437 4.20 -22.81 11.34
C ARG A 437 3.73 -22.51 9.92
N GLU A 438 4.15 -21.38 9.34
CA GLU A 438 3.77 -21.08 7.96
C GLU A 438 4.41 -22.05 6.96
N LEU A 439 5.71 -22.37 7.09
CA LEU A 439 6.40 -23.35 6.22
C LEU A 439 5.78 -24.76 6.34
N LEU A 440 5.42 -25.19 7.55
CA LEU A 440 4.73 -26.47 7.77
C LEU A 440 3.33 -26.47 7.12
N SER A 441 2.60 -25.35 7.12
CA SER A 441 1.33 -25.19 6.39
C SER A 441 1.47 -25.26 4.86
N VAL A 442 2.69 -25.06 4.34
CA VAL A 442 3.01 -25.25 2.91
C VAL A 442 3.25 -26.72 2.57
N ILE A 443 3.82 -27.47 3.51
CA ILE A 443 4.19 -28.88 3.37
C ILE A 443 2.98 -29.80 3.50
N THR A 444 2.02 -29.49 4.38
CA THR A 444 0.79 -30.28 4.54
C THR A 444 -0.11 -30.17 3.30
N PRO A 445 -0.49 -31.30 2.66
CA PRO A 445 -1.36 -31.28 1.49
C PRO A 445 -2.78 -30.88 1.90
N ILE A 446 -3.24 -29.73 1.40
CA ILE A 446 -4.65 -29.34 1.49
C ILE A 446 -5.46 -30.36 0.68
N THR A 447 -6.36 -31.08 1.34
CA THR A 447 -7.39 -31.87 0.67
C THR A 447 -8.33 -30.91 -0.05
N CYS A 448 -8.15 -30.77 -1.36
CA CYS A 448 -9.07 -30.00 -2.21
C CYS A 448 -10.42 -30.70 -2.30
N ASP A 449 -11.33 -30.32 -1.40
CA ASP A 449 -12.77 -30.57 -1.55
C ASP A 449 -13.50 -29.24 -1.74
N GLU A 450 -13.10 -28.48 -2.78
CA GLU A 450 -13.93 -27.39 -3.30
C GLU A 450 -15.13 -28.01 -4.02
N SER A 451 -16.20 -28.22 -3.25
CA SER A 451 -17.53 -28.49 -3.79
C SER A 451 -18.02 -27.23 -4.52
N GLU A 452 -18.02 -27.30 -5.85
CA GLU A 452 -18.52 -26.26 -6.75
C GLU A 452 -19.93 -25.78 -6.35
N PRO A 453 -20.20 -24.47 -6.28
CA PRO A 453 -21.56 -23.97 -6.13
C PRO A 453 -22.32 -24.17 -7.44
N VAL A 454 -23.10 -25.26 -7.51
CA VAL A 454 -24.02 -25.53 -8.63
C VAL A 454 -25.16 -24.51 -8.60
N ASN A 455 -25.20 -23.63 -9.60
CA ASN A 455 -26.32 -22.71 -9.80
C ASN A 455 -27.62 -23.46 -10.13
N GLY A 456 -28.71 -23.08 -9.44
CA GLY A 456 -30.09 -23.42 -9.79
C GLY A 456 -31.01 -22.24 -9.49
N THR A 457 -31.61 -21.65 -10.53
CA THR A 457 -32.34 -20.38 -10.47
C THR A 457 -33.84 -20.54 -10.13
N ASP A 458 -34.44 -19.45 -9.65
CA ASP A 458 -35.87 -19.11 -9.67
C ASP A 458 -36.90 -19.95 -8.88
N SER A 459 -37.43 -19.37 -7.80
CA SER A 459 -38.72 -18.64 -7.89
C SER A 459 -39.18 -18.02 -6.55
N ARG A 460 -39.89 -16.89 -6.62
CA ARG A 460 -40.58 -16.23 -5.50
C ARG A 460 -41.97 -16.85 -5.29
N GLN A 461 -42.44 -17.02 -4.03
CA GLN A 461 -43.71 -16.41 -3.53
C GLN A 461 -44.13 -16.84 -2.10
N THR A 462 -44.48 -15.82 -1.30
CA THR A 462 -45.53 -15.70 -0.26
C THR A 462 -45.98 -16.87 0.64
N SER A 463 -45.92 -16.60 1.96
CA SER A 463 -46.94 -16.80 3.01
C SER A 463 -47.95 -17.96 2.96
N GLY A 464 -48.01 -18.77 4.03
CA GLY A 464 -49.14 -19.66 4.30
C GLY A 464 -49.03 -20.44 5.63
N THR A 465 -49.93 -20.16 6.57
CA THR A 465 -50.07 -20.82 7.89
C THR A 465 -50.72 -22.23 7.78
N VAL A 466 -50.66 -23.01 8.88
CA VAL A 466 -51.62 -24.04 9.36
C VAL A 466 -51.09 -25.50 9.43
N SER A 467 -50.96 -26.00 10.67
CA SER A 467 -50.89 -27.43 11.08
C SER A 467 -52.29 -28.08 11.03
N PRO A 468 -52.45 -29.43 10.93
CA PRO A 468 -52.20 -30.38 12.04
C PRO A 468 -51.59 -31.74 11.52
N THR A 469 -51.58 -32.93 12.15
CA THR A 469 -52.34 -33.48 13.32
C THR A 469 -51.58 -34.61 14.05
N GLU A 470 -52.04 -34.86 15.28
CA GLU A 470 -51.84 -35.94 16.26
C GLU A 470 -51.71 -37.40 15.75
N ASN A 471 -50.88 -38.22 16.43
CA ASN A 471 -51.39 -39.08 17.52
C ASN A 471 -50.30 -39.80 18.33
N ALA A 472 -50.62 -40.15 19.58
CA ALA A 472 -49.69 -40.73 20.56
C ALA A 472 -49.97 -42.22 20.85
N SER A 473 -48.92 -42.98 21.21
CA SER A 473 -49.00 -44.03 22.24
C SER A 473 -47.63 -44.64 22.56
N SER A 474 -47.42 -44.98 23.84
CA SER A 474 -46.35 -45.88 24.32
C SER A 474 -47.00 -47.23 24.70
N PRO A 475 -46.26 -48.37 24.84
CA PRO A 475 -45.42 -48.57 26.03
C PRO A 475 -44.20 -49.54 25.96
N LYS A 476 -43.31 -49.35 26.94
CA LYS A 476 -42.32 -50.22 27.62
C LYS A 476 -42.19 -51.74 27.30
N LYS A 477 -40.95 -52.24 27.41
CA LYS A 477 -40.48 -53.51 28.08
C LYS A 477 -38.94 -53.58 28.01
N SER A 478 -38.17 -54.34 28.81
CA SER A 478 -38.09 -54.52 30.29
C SER A 478 -36.84 -55.38 30.60
N ALA A 479 -36.15 -55.14 31.74
CA ALA A 479 -34.89 -55.81 32.12
C ALA A 479 -35.02 -57.31 32.52
N PRO A 480 -33.91 -57.98 32.90
CA PRO A 480 -33.69 -58.17 34.36
C PRO A 480 -32.23 -58.04 34.86
N GLN A 481 -32.11 -57.81 36.18
CA GLN A 481 -30.90 -57.82 37.04
C GLN A 481 -30.74 -59.22 37.72
N PRO A 482 -30.07 -59.47 38.89
CA PRO A 482 -29.16 -58.66 39.74
C PRO A 482 -27.96 -59.43 40.38
N LEU A 483 -27.11 -58.70 41.16
CA LEU A 483 -26.69 -59.06 42.54
C LEU A 483 -25.99 -57.84 43.21
N LYS A 484 -25.87 -57.81 44.56
CA LYS A 484 -25.58 -56.60 45.37
C LYS A 484 -24.44 -56.78 46.39
N THR A 485 -23.74 -55.66 46.71
CA THR A 485 -23.15 -55.23 48.03
C THR A 485 -22.17 -56.17 48.76
N ASP A 486 -21.14 -55.74 49.50
CA ASP A 486 -21.04 -54.56 50.41
C ASP A 486 -19.55 -54.04 50.54
N PRO A 487 -19.09 -53.20 51.51
CA PRO A 487 -18.12 -52.11 51.23
C PRO A 487 -16.76 -52.20 51.99
N ASP A 488 -16.10 -51.03 52.16
CA ASP A 488 -14.81 -50.69 52.82
C ASP A 488 -13.50 -50.85 52.03
N SER A 489 -12.95 -49.72 51.54
CA SER A 489 -11.53 -49.34 51.69
C SER A 489 -11.29 -47.86 51.36
N ASP A 490 -10.50 -47.18 52.19
CA ASP A 490 -10.20 -45.74 52.16
C ASP A 490 -9.26 -45.24 51.03
N LEU A 491 -9.51 -43.99 50.61
CA LEU A 491 -8.57 -42.92 50.14
C LEU A 491 -7.81 -43.00 48.80
N ASP A 492 -7.74 -41.81 48.18
CA ASP A 492 -6.84 -41.26 47.13
C ASP A 492 -6.65 -41.96 45.76
N SER A 493 -7.15 -41.32 44.68
CA SER A 493 -6.32 -40.80 43.55
C SER A 493 -7.16 -40.26 42.36
N ASP A 494 -6.98 -38.98 42.04
CA ASP A 494 -7.13 -38.26 40.75
C ASP A 494 -8.35 -38.45 39.82
N ASP A 495 -9.29 -37.51 39.98
CA ASP A 495 -10.01 -36.74 38.93
C ASP A 495 -9.74 -37.05 37.44
N GLU A 496 -10.46 -38.03 36.87
CA GLU A 496 -10.65 -38.12 35.41
C GLU A 496 -11.78 -37.17 34.96
N LEU A 497 -11.47 -35.87 34.87
CA LEU A 497 -12.41 -34.85 34.41
C LEU A 497 -12.76 -35.01 32.92
N THR A 498 -13.96 -35.51 32.63
CA THR A 498 -14.53 -35.46 31.27
C THR A 498 -14.74 -33.99 30.86
N PRO A 499 -14.25 -33.54 29.68
CA PRO A 499 -14.45 -32.18 29.20
C PRO A 499 -15.94 -31.82 29.12
N TYR A 500 -16.29 -30.61 29.57
CA TYR A 500 -17.65 -30.09 29.54
C TYR A 500 -18.09 -29.80 28.09
N ASP A 501 -19.36 -30.06 27.79
CA ASP A 501 -19.96 -29.75 26.48
C ASP A 501 -20.18 -28.24 26.34
N MET A 502 -19.36 -27.58 25.51
CA MET A 502 -19.44 -26.15 25.21
C MET A 502 -20.24 -25.82 23.95
N SER A 503 -21.05 -26.76 23.43
CA SER A 503 -21.90 -26.51 22.24
C SER A 503 -23.01 -25.46 22.44
N GLY A 504 -23.22 -25.01 23.68
CA GLY A 504 -24.11 -23.91 24.04
C GLY A 504 -23.43 -22.54 24.19
N ASP A 505 -22.10 -22.45 24.10
CA ASP A 505 -21.39 -21.18 24.26
C ASP A 505 -21.57 -20.31 23.01
N GLN A 506 -22.20 -19.15 23.20
CA GLN A 506 -22.23 -18.12 22.17
C GLN A 506 -20.81 -17.55 22.04
N GLU A 507 -20.24 -17.60 20.84
CA GLU A 507 -19.00 -16.88 20.53
C GLU A 507 -19.15 -15.43 20.98
N ILE A 508 -18.32 -15.01 21.94
CA ILE A 508 -18.29 -13.63 22.42
C ILE A 508 -17.98 -12.75 21.20
N SER A 509 -18.96 -11.95 20.80
CA SER A 509 -18.88 -11.11 19.61
C SER A 509 -17.55 -10.35 19.58
N GLN A 510 -16.75 -10.56 18.53
CA GLN A 510 -15.44 -9.92 18.38
C GLN A 510 -15.59 -8.41 18.59
N ALA A 511 -15.04 -7.90 19.70
CA ALA A 511 -15.25 -6.52 20.11
C ALA A 511 -14.67 -5.57 19.06
N SER A 512 -15.48 -4.62 18.56
CA SER A 512 -14.99 -3.67 17.56
C SER A 512 -14.07 -2.62 18.18
N PRO A 513 -12.97 -2.22 17.51
CA PRO A 513 -12.07 -1.19 18.03
C PRO A 513 -12.77 0.19 18.16
N PRO A 514 -12.38 1.01 19.16
CA PRO A 514 -12.99 2.31 19.40
C PRO A 514 -12.73 3.29 18.24
N ARG A 515 -13.74 4.07 17.88
CA ARG A 515 -13.68 5.08 16.79
C ARG A 515 -13.42 6.49 17.29
N TYR A 516 -13.71 6.76 18.57
CA TYR A 516 -13.54 8.07 19.20
C TYR A 516 -12.48 8.02 20.30
N LEU A 517 -11.77 9.14 20.49
CA LEU A 517 -10.66 9.22 21.44
C LEU A 517 -11.13 9.18 22.90
N ARG A 518 -12.36 9.64 23.19
CA ARG A 518 -12.96 9.58 24.53
C ARG A 518 -13.32 8.15 24.90
N ASP A 519 -13.96 7.40 24.00
CA ASP A 519 -14.27 5.97 24.18
C ASP A 519 -12.97 5.17 24.41
N CYS A 520 -11.92 5.46 23.63
CA CYS A 520 -10.60 4.86 23.82
C CYS A 520 -10.02 5.16 25.21
N LEU A 521 -10.08 6.42 25.66
CA LEU A 521 -9.64 6.81 27.01
C LEU A 521 -10.45 6.10 28.11
N GLU A 522 -11.77 6.00 27.94
CA GLU A 522 -12.67 5.31 28.87
C GLU A 522 -12.33 3.82 28.96
N ILE A 523 -12.21 3.11 27.83
CA ILE A 523 -11.81 1.70 27.80
C ILE A 523 -10.44 1.48 28.47
N LEU A 524 -9.44 2.30 28.17
CA LEU A 524 -8.11 2.22 28.77
C LEU A 524 -8.11 2.51 30.29
N THR A 525 -9.14 3.19 30.81
CA THR A 525 -9.25 3.54 32.23
C THR A 525 -10.11 2.56 33.04
N SER A 526 -11.18 2.02 32.45
CA SER A 526 -12.24 1.29 33.17
C SER A 526 -12.51 -0.13 32.69
N SER A 527 -11.92 -0.60 31.58
CA SER A 527 -12.22 -1.92 31.03
C SER A 527 -11.36 -3.03 31.65
N GLU A 528 -12.04 -4.05 32.16
CA GLU A 528 -11.44 -5.33 32.61
C GLU A 528 -11.34 -6.35 31.45
N ASP A 529 -11.86 -6.01 30.27
CA ASP A 529 -11.81 -6.86 29.06
C ASP A 529 -10.47 -6.67 28.33
N ALA A 530 -9.60 -7.68 28.45
CA ALA A 530 -8.26 -7.71 27.86
C ALA A 530 -8.25 -7.41 26.34
N VAL A 531 -9.24 -7.96 25.60
CA VAL A 531 -9.32 -7.82 24.14
C VAL A 531 -9.65 -6.38 23.77
N ARG A 532 -10.55 -5.73 24.50
CA ARG A 532 -10.87 -4.30 24.27
C ARG A 532 -9.71 -3.37 24.61
N VAL A 533 -8.96 -3.67 25.67
CA VAL A 533 -7.78 -2.87 26.04
C VAL A 533 -6.69 -2.97 24.98
N GLU A 534 -6.41 -4.17 24.46
CA GLU A 534 -5.46 -4.38 23.36
C GLU A 534 -5.88 -3.64 22.08
N LEU A 535 -7.13 -3.81 21.65
CA LEU A 535 -7.66 -3.13 20.45
C LEU A 535 -7.63 -1.60 20.59
N SER A 536 -7.85 -1.08 21.80
CA SER A 536 -7.77 0.36 22.08
C SER A 536 -6.34 0.88 21.97
N LEU A 537 -5.35 0.17 22.54
CA LEU A 537 -3.93 0.52 22.43
C LEU A 537 -3.45 0.51 20.96
N ARG A 538 -3.78 -0.52 20.19
CA ARG A 538 -3.38 -0.63 18.76
C ARG A 538 -3.90 0.53 17.91
N VAL A 539 -5.06 1.10 18.25
CA VAL A 539 -5.71 2.17 17.46
C VAL A 539 -5.41 3.57 18.00
N ALA A 540 -4.99 3.70 19.27
CA ALA A 540 -4.79 4.97 19.98
C ALA A 540 -3.88 5.97 19.24
N GLU A 541 -2.68 5.57 18.81
CA GLU A 541 -1.75 6.46 18.07
C GLU A 541 -2.42 7.05 16.82
N SER A 542 -3.15 6.22 16.07
CA SER A 542 -3.82 6.64 14.84
C SER A 542 -4.94 7.66 15.10
N LEU A 543 -5.71 7.49 16.19
CA LEU A 543 -6.77 8.43 16.60
C LEU A 543 -6.19 9.77 17.03
N VAL A 544 -5.12 9.74 17.83
CA VAL A 544 -4.37 10.92 18.30
C VAL A 544 -3.87 11.75 17.11
N ARG A 545 -3.23 11.10 16.12
CA ARG A 545 -2.69 11.81 14.94
C ARG A 545 -3.77 12.28 13.96
N ARG A 546 -4.90 11.56 13.83
CA ARG A 546 -6.01 11.94 12.94
C ARG A 546 -6.85 13.11 13.49
N ASN A 547 -7.11 13.14 14.80
CA ASN A 547 -8.09 14.04 15.41
C ASN A 547 -7.42 15.09 16.34
N ILE A 548 -6.59 15.96 15.77
CA ILE A 548 -5.77 16.95 16.52
C ILE A 548 -6.62 17.80 17.50
N PHE A 549 -7.81 18.25 17.09
CA PHE A 549 -8.68 19.06 17.95
C PHE A 549 -9.20 18.29 19.17
N ALA A 550 -9.78 17.09 18.96
CA ALA A 550 -10.27 16.25 20.05
C ALA A 550 -9.11 15.78 20.97
N THR A 551 -7.92 15.58 20.40
CA THR A 551 -6.72 15.23 21.16
C THR A 551 -6.36 16.29 22.18
N ARG A 552 -6.41 17.58 21.83
CA ARG A 552 -6.11 18.70 22.75
C ARG A 552 -7.06 18.81 23.93
N GLU A 553 -8.27 18.26 23.84
CA GLU A 553 -9.23 18.27 24.96
C GLU A 553 -8.88 17.22 26.02
N VAL A 554 -8.22 16.12 25.63
CA VAL A 554 -7.96 14.96 26.50
C VAL A 554 -6.47 14.60 26.62
N SER A 555 -5.57 15.39 26.03
CA SER A 555 -4.14 15.10 25.88
C SER A 555 -3.45 14.79 27.21
N ILE A 556 -3.68 15.64 28.22
CA ILE A 556 -3.15 15.48 29.58
C ILE A 556 -3.75 14.25 30.27
N GLN A 557 -5.05 14.00 30.11
CA GLN A 557 -5.73 12.84 30.72
C GLN A 557 -5.22 11.52 30.13
N MET A 558 -5.08 11.45 28.80
CA MET A 558 -4.52 10.30 28.10
C MET A 558 -3.05 10.08 28.46
N ALA A 559 -2.24 11.15 28.51
CA ALA A 559 -0.83 11.05 28.95
C ALA A 559 -0.72 10.54 30.40
N LYS A 560 -1.62 10.98 31.30
CA LYS A 560 -1.68 10.47 32.68
C LYS A 560 -2.05 8.99 32.72
N VAL A 561 -3.07 8.54 31.98
CA VAL A 561 -3.47 7.12 31.92
C VAL A 561 -2.30 6.27 31.41
N LEU A 562 -1.72 6.62 30.27
CA LEU A 562 -0.61 5.87 29.66
C LEU A 562 0.63 5.79 30.58
N LEU A 563 1.01 6.87 31.26
CA LEU A 563 2.18 6.89 32.17
C LEU A 563 2.04 5.96 33.39
N HIS A 564 0.81 5.67 33.81
CA HIS A 564 0.49 4.76 34.93
C HIS A 564 0.02 3.38 34.46
N MET A 565 0.00 3.13 33.15
CA MET A 565 -0.54 1.90 32.60
C MET A 565 0.50 0.78 32.67
N GLU A 566 0.12 -0.31 33.34
CA GLU A 566 0.88 -1.55 33.47
C GLU A 566 0.29 -2.65 32.59
N ASP A 567 1.14 -3.58 32.14
CA ASP A 567 0.74 -4.68 31.27
C ASP A 567 0.09 -5.82 32.07
N LYS A 568 -1.19 -5.64 32.43
CA LYS A 568 -1.97 -6.62 33.19
C LYS A 568 -2.34 -7.87 32.39
N TYR A 569 -2.28 -7.80 31.06
CA TYR A 569 -2.84 -8.81 30.16
C TYR A 569 -1.80 -9.45 29.22
N SER A 570 -0.51 -9.14 29.38
CA SER A 570 0.60 -9.60 28.53
C SER A 570 0.41 -9.23 27.04
N ILE A 571 0.06 -7.96 26.78
CA ILE A 571 -0.29 -7.46 25.45
C ILE A 571 0.96 -7.42 24.55
N ILE A 572 0.86 -8.01 23.36
CA ILE A 572 1.96 -8.08 22.40
C ILE A 572 2.39 -6.66 22.00
N GLY A 573 3.64 -6.32 22.30
CA GLY A 573 4.20 -5.00 21.98
C GLY A 573 3.68 -3.84 22.85
N PHE A 574 3.07 -4.13 24.01
CA PHE A 574 2.51 -3.14 24.95
C PHE A 574 3.36 -1.87 25.13
N LEU A 575 4.65 -2.05 25.45
CA LEU A 575 5.57 -0.93 25.71
C LEU A 575 5.73 -0.03 24.47
N ASN A 576 5.82 -0.62 23.27
CA ASN A 576 5.93 0.14 22.02
C ASN A 576 4.64 0.90 21.73
N LEU A 577 3.47 0.24 21.78
CA LEU A 577 2.16 0.87 21.54
C LEU A 577 1.89 2.04 22.50
N ARG A 578 2.26 1.86 23.78
CA ARG A 578 2.17 2.91 24.81
C ARG A 578 3.12 4.07 24.48
N GLN A 579 4.38 3.78 24.16
CA GLN A 579 5.41 4.77 23.86
C GLN A 579 5.08 5.58 22.59
N THR A 580 4.70 4.94 21.48
CA THR A 580 4.37 5.66 20.23
C THR A 580 3.12 6.53 20.40
N THR A 581 2.13 6.07 21.17
CA THR A 581 0.95 6.88 21.52
C THR A 581 1.34 8.10 22.37
N MET A 582 2.20 7.94 23.38
CA MET A 582 2.71 9.07 24.18
C MET A 582 3.52 10.07 23.33
N VAL A 583 4.36 9.59 22.41
CA VAL A 583 5.09 10.43 21.46
C VAL A 583 4.13 11.20 20.54
N ALA A 584 3.09 10.53 20.01
CA ALA A 584 2.08 11.17 19.18
C ALA A 584 1.29 12.26 19.92
N LEU A 585 1.02 12.08 21.23
CA LEU A 585 0.40 13.11 22.08
C LEU A 585 1.30 14.36 22.19
N ILE A 586 2.60 14.19 22.42
CA ILE A 586 3.53 15.33 22.47
C ILE A 586 3.68 16.00 21.11
N VAL A 587 3.68 15.25 19.99
CA VAL A 587 3.82 15.86 18.66
C VAL A 587 2.57 16.64 18.24
N THR A 588 1.39 16.31 18.79
CA THR A 588 0.10 16.96 18.48
C THR A 588 -0.25 18.11 19.44
N ASP A 589 0.04 17.95 20.74
CA ASP A 589 -0.21 18.93 21.80
C ASP A 589 1.04 19.14 22.69
N CYS A 590 2.06 19.71 22.07
CA CYS A 590 3.43 19.73 22.59
C CYS A 590 3.60 20.41 23.94
N ILE A 591 3.10 21.63 24.14
CA ILE A 591 3.40 22.40 25.34
C ILE A 591 2.73 21.79 26.58
N PRO A 592 1.40 21.50 26.60
CA PRO A 592 0.75 20.99 27.80
C PRO A 592 1.25 19.60 28.23
N VAL A 593 1.43 18.68 27.28
CA VAL A 593 1.90 17.31 27.58
C VAL A 593 3.36 17.31 28.04
N THR A 594 4.22 18.13 27.43
CA THR A 594 5.63 18.26 27.87
C THR A 594 5.73 18.88 29.26
N GLN A 595 4.94 19.92 29.55
CA GLN A 595 4.89 20.53 30.89
C GLN A 595 4.37 19.54 31.94
N TYR A 596 3.38 18.72 31.60
CA TYR A 596 2.91 17.65 32.48
C TYR A 596 4.03 16.64 32.77
N LEU A 597 4.60 16.00 31.74
CA LEU A 597 5.61 14.95 31.91
C LEU A 597 6.89 15.44 32.62
N THR A 598 7.36 16.64 32.30
CA THR A 598 8.52 17.24 33.00
C THR A 598 8.22 17.63 34.45
N THR A 599 6.96 17.87 34.81
CA THR A 599 6.54 18.04 36.22
C THR A 599 6.50 16.70 36.93
N GLU A 600 5.90 15.67 36.32
CA GLU A 600 5.82 14.32 36.91
C GLU A 600 7.20 13.65 37.07
N PHE A 601 8.18 13.97 36.21
CA PHE A 601 9.58 13.55 36.37
C PHE A 601 10.19 13.95 37.73
N TYR A 602 9.67 15.03 38.35
CA TYR A 602 10.05 15.52 39.68
C TYR A 602 8.95 15.29 40.74
N SER A 603 7.94 14.46 40.47
CA SER A 603 6.90 14.12 41.45
C SER A 603 7.34 12.95 42.35
N LEU A 604 6.77 12.86 43.55
CA LEU A 604 7.21 11.89 44.57
C LEU A 604 6.87 10.43 44.20
N ASN A 605 5.70 10.21 43.59
CA ASN A 605 5.06 8.89 43.49
C ASN A 605 5.42 8.12 42.20
N TYR A 606 6.64 8.27 41.68
CA TYR A 606 7.09 7.59 40.45
C TYR A 606 8.36 6.77 40.63
N SER A 607 8.32 5.56 40.08
CA SER A 607 9.45 4.65 40.00
C SER A 607 10.57 5.19 39.10
N LEU A 608 11.80 4.72 39.35
CA LEU A 608 12.96 5.01 38.49
C LEU A 608 12.70 4.65 37.02
N ARG A 609 11.96 3.54 36.77
CA ARG A 609 11.56 3.10 35.43
C ARG A 609 10.66 4.12 34.72
N GLN A 610 9.64 4.65 35.40
CA GLN A 610 8.75 5.67 34.81
C GLN A 610 9.49 6.97 34.53
N ARG A 611 10.44 7.38 35.39
CA ARG A 611 11.29 8.56 35.14
C ARG A 611 12.17 8.38 33.90
N LEU A 612 12.74 7.18 33.70
CA LEU A 612 13.50 6.85 32.48
C LEU A 612 12.60 6.85 31.23
N ASP A 613 11.38 6.32 31.33
CA ASP A 613 10.39 6.31 30.23
C ASP A 613 9.97 7.74 29.83
N ILE A 614 9.72 8.62 30.80
CA ILE A 614 9.48 10.06 30.56
C ILE A 614 10.62 10.68 29.76
N LEU A 615 11.88 10.46 30.15
CA LEU A 615 13.04 10.99 29.43
C LEU A 615 13.16 10.46 28.01
N GLU A 616 12.79 9.20 27.78
CA GLU A 616 12.87 8.55 26.46
C GLU A 616 11.75 9.01 25.51
N VAL A 617 10.52 9.14 26.02
CA VAL A 617 9.38 9.69 25.29
C VAL A 617 9.62 11.16 24.91
N LEU A 618 10.17 11.98 25.83
CA LEU A 618 10.54 13.37 25.55
C LEU A 618 11.64 13.45 24.46
N ALA A 619 12.66 12.59 24.55
CA ALA A 619 13.74 12.52 23.56
C ALA A 619 13.24 12.11 22.17
N THR A 620 12.42 11.06 22.08
CA THR A 620 11.88 10.56 20.80
C THR A 620 10.88 11.52 20.16
N ALA A 621 10.03 12.20 20.95
CA ALA A 621 9.16 13.27 20.46
C ALA A 621 9.94 14.48 19.94
N ALA A 622 10.99 14.92 20.65
CA ALA A 622 11.89 15.95 20.16
C ALA A 622 12.60 15.54 18.85
N GLN A 623 12.99 14.27 18.71
CA GLN A 623 13.54 13.73 17.46
C GLN A 623 12.51 13.68 16.32
N GLU A 624 11.22 13.46 16.59
CA GLU A 624 10.17 13.53 15.55
C GLU A 624 9.94 14.99 15.10
N LEU A 625 10.00 15.95 16.04
CA LEU A 625 9.83 17.38 15.76
C LEU A 625 11.04 18.03 15.06
N SER A 626 12.26 17.55 15.32
CA SER A 626 13.48 18.11 14.70
C SER A 626 13.74 17.62 13.28
N LYS A 627 13.23 16.44 12.91
CA LYS A 627 13.33 15.89 11.55
C LYS A 627 12.65 16.85 10.56
N PRO A 628 13.30 17.23 9.45
CA PRO A 628 12.68 18.05 8.44
C PRO A 628 11.45 17.32 7.89
N LEU A 629 10.32 18.02 7.77
CA LEU A 629 9.13 17.50 7.11
C LEU A 629 9.47 17.18 5.65
N SER A 630 9.81 15.91 5.39
CA SER A 630 9.80 15.35 4.06
C SER A 630 8.41 15.63 3.47
N THR A 631 8.37 16.34 2.34
CA THR A 631 7.15 16.75 1.65
C THR A 631 6.28 15.53 1.39
N LYS A 632 5.29 15.31 2.27
CA LYS A 632 4.50 14.07 2.39
C LYS A 632 5.35 12.79 2.31
N LYS A 633 5.87 12.37 3.46
CA LYS A 633 5.70 10.96 3.81
C LYS A 633 4.20 10.72 3.98
N ASP A 634 3.56 10.15 2.96
CA ASP A 634 2.35 9.35 3.17
C ASP A 634 2.71 8.17 4.10
N PRO A 635 1.76 7.64 4.89
CA PRO A 635 2.09 6.76 6.01
C PRO A 635 2.53 5.36 5.58
N SER A 636 3.80 5.06 5.81
CA SER A 636 4.24 3.72 6.26
C SER A 636 5.55 3.84 7.06
N ALA A 637 5.63 3.04 8.13
CA ALA A 637 6.74 3.00 9.08
C ALA A 637 7.52 1.68 8.96
N ASP A 638 8.67 1.58 9.60
CA ASP A 638 9.27 0.29 9.92
C ASP A 638 8.54 -0.33 11.12
N ALA A 639 7.94 -1.49 10.86
CA ALA A 639 7.46 -2.56 11.75
C ALA A 639 7.14 -2.27 13.24
N THR A 640 5.86 -2.44 13.61
CA THR A 640 5.44 -3.70 14.28
C THR A 640 4.03 -4.08 13.84
N THR A 641 3.68 -5.37 13.91
CA THR A 641 2.58 -6.01 13.19
C THR A 641 1.20 -5.86 13.84
N THR A 642 0.21 -5.41 13.06
CA THR A 642 -1.13 -6.04 13.05
C THR A 642 -1.74 -5.91 11.66
N THR A 643 -2.37 -7.00 11.23
CA THR A 643 -2.97 -7.24 9.90
C THR A 643 -4.10 -6.27 9.55
N GLU A 644 -3.88 -5.35 8.61
CA GLU A 644 -4.96 -4.84 7.75
C GLU A 644 -4.44 -4.32 6.39
N LEU A 645 -5.04 -4.87 5.34
CA LEU A 645 -4.77 -4.73 3.91
C LEU A 645 -4.51 -3.28 3.42
N THR A 646 -3.37 -3.02 2.77
CA THR A 646 -3.08 -1.73 2.11
C THR A 646 -3.10 -1.81 0.56
N PRO A 647 -3.70 -0.82 -0.13
CA PRO A 647 -3.69 -0.75 -1.60
C PRO A 647 -2.34 -0.36 -2.22
N TYR A 648 -2.22 -0.60 -3.53
CA TYR A 648 -1.06 -0.33 -4.37
C TYR A 648 -0.64 1.16 -4.43
N PRO A 649 0.67 1.47 -4.51
CA PRO A 649 1.16 2.83 -4.76
C PRO A 649 1.10 3.18 -6.26
N GLY A 650 0.04 3.89 -6.65
CA GLY A 650 -0.04 4.72 -7.85
C GLY A 650 -0.08 6.21 -7.46
N ASP A 651 0.26 7.09 -8.41
CA ASP A 651 0.13 8.55 -8.32
C ASP A 651 0.85 9.30 -7.18
N ASN A 652 2.10 9.66 -7.45
CA ASN A 652 2.66 10.92 -6.96
C ASN A 652 3.24 11.72 -8.16
N PRO A 653 2.51 12.71 -8.72
CA PRO A 653 2.80 13.32 -10.04
C PRO A 653 4.09 14.18 -10.10
N VAL A 654 4.81 14.32 -8.99
CA VAL A 654 6.08 15.05 -8.88
C VAL A 654 7.27 14.21 -9.39
N HIS A 655 7.18 12.88 -9.31
CA HIS A 655 8.33 11.99 -9.49
C HIS A 655 8.86 11.95 -10.94
N TRP A 656 7.97 11.91 -11.94
CA TRP A 656 8.39 11.75 -13.35
C TRP A 656 9.17 12.97 -13.88
N ARG A 657 8.81 14.20 -13.45
CA ARG A 657 9.54 15.42 -13.85
C ARG A 657 11.00 15.35 -13.39
N GLN A 658 11.24 14.96 -12.13
CA GLN A 658 12.59 14.80 -11.59
C GLN A 658 13.39 13.69 -12.31
N VAL A 659 12.73 12.61 -12.75
CA VAL A 659 13.36 11.53 -13.53
C VAL A 659 13.69 11.99 -14.97
N VAL A 660 12.86 12.83 -15.58
CA VAL A 660 13.10 13.42 -16.91
C VAL A 660 14.20 14.48 -16.85
N GLU A 661 14.19 15.38 -15.86
CA GLU A 661 15.25 16.37 -15.61
C GLU A 661 16.63 15.70 -15.51
N LYS A 662 16.74 14.65 -14.69
CA LYS A 662 17.97 13.85 -14.52
C LYS A 662 18.38 13.11 -15.81
N ARG A 663 17.43 12.70 -16.66
CA ARG A 663 17.73 12.09 -17.98
C ARG A 663 18.18 13.09 -19.03
N ILE A 664 17.68 14.31 -19.01
CA ILE A 664 18.12 15.39 -19.90
C ILE A 664 19.53 15.84 -19.52
N GLN A 665 19.80 15.98 -18.21
CA GLN A 665 21.14 16.29 -17.69
C GLN A 665 22.17 15.20 -18.02
N SER A 666 21.80 13.91 -17.95
CA SER A 666 22.74 12.81 -18.22
C SER A 666 23.06 12.55 -19.70
N LYS A 667 22.30 13.14 -20.64
CA LYS A 667 22.49 12.95 -22.09
C LYS A 667 23.00 14.18 -22.84
N THR A 668 23.09 15.34 -22.20
CA THR A 668 23.55 16.58 -22.84
C THR A 668 25.03 16.83 -22.54
N LYS A 669 25.92 16.67 -23.54
CA LYS A 669 27.34 17.05 -23.42
C LYS A 669 27.47 18.57 -23.36
N HIS A 670 27.49 19.14 -22.17
CA HIS A 670 27.84 20.55 -21.96
C HIS A 670 29.36 20.76 -22.02
N LEU A 671 29.81 21.52 -23.03
CA LEU A 671 31.18 22.02 -23.13
C LEU A 671 31.22 23.50 -22.70
N SER A 672 31.17 23.76 -21.40
CA SER A 672 31.28 25.13 -20.88
C SER A 672 31.82 25.18 -19.44
N LYS A 673 32.47 26.30 -19.11
CA LYS A 673 33.21 26.57 -17.87
C LYS A 673 32.35 26.42 -16.61
N GLY A 674 33.01 26.12 -15.49
CA GLY A 674 32.35 25.83 -14.21
C GLY A 674 31.47 26.96 -13.69
N ALA A 675 30.36 26.58 -13.06
CA ALA A 675 29.44 27.46 -12.34
C ALA A 675 28.99 26.77 -11.03
N THR A 676 28.69 27.58 -10.04
CA THR A 676 28.38 27.21 -8.65
C THR A 676 27.12 26.36 -8.49
N GLN A 677 27.12 25.46 -7.51
CA GLN A 677 25.91 24.73 -7.10
C GLN A 677 24.87 25.69 -6.51
N PRO A 678 23.57 25.53 -6.82
CA PRO A 678 22.51 26.30 -6.17
C PRO A 678 22.29 25.82 -4.73
N VAL A 679 22.16 26.77 -3.80
CA VAL A 679 21.94 26.51 -2.37
C VAL A 679 20.61 25.78 -2.15
N SER A 680 20.63 24.72 -1.34
CA SER A 680 19.43 23.95 -0.96
C SER A 680 18.47 24.80 -0.14
N LYS A 681 17.16 24.69 -0.41
CA LYS A 681 16.12 25.35 0.40
C LYS A 681 16.13 24.78 1.82
N ALA A 682 16.42 25.63 2.81
CA ALA A 682 16.35 25.26 4.23
C ALA A 682 14.91 24.92 4.63
N ILE A 683 14.73 23.82 5.37
CA ILE A 683 13.44 23.40 5.94
C ILE A 683 13.44 23.83 7.42
N PRO A 684 12.37 24.49 7.92
CA PRO A 684 12.33 24.94 9.31
C PRO A 684 12.23 23.75 10.28
N ASN A 685 13.06 23.78 11.32
CA ASN A 685 13.04 22.85 12.45
C ASN A 685 11.78 23.12 13.30
N ARG A 686 10.86 22.15 13.45
CA ARG A 686 9.62 22.32 14.24
C ARG A 686 9.87 22.23 15.75
N TYR A 687 10.98 21.64 16.16
CA TYR A 687 11.40 21.58 17.56
C TYR A 687 11.99 22.91 18.06
N ALA A 688 12.67 23.67 17.19
CA ALA A 688 13.28 24.97 17.54
C ALA A 688 12.37 25.96 18.32
N PRO A 689 11.09 26.21 17.95
CA PRO A 689 10.22 27.10 18.72
C PRO A 689 9.72 26.53 20.07
N VAL A 690 9.85 25.22 20.30
CA VAL A 690 9.37 24.54 21.52
C VAL A 690 10.49 23.98 22.40
N ALA A 691 11.75 24.00 21.95
CA ALA A 691 12.90 23.39 22.63
C ALA A 691 13.04 23.77 24.11
N GLY A 692 12.80 25.05 24.44
CA GLY A 692 12.86 25.53 25.83
C GLY A 692 11.86 24.85 26.78
N TYR A 693 10.70 24.40 26.29
CA TYR A 693 9.71 23.68 27.10
C TYR A 693 10.12 22.25 27.43
N PHE A 694 10.95 21.60 26.61
CA PHE A 694 11.54 20.30 26.93
C PHE A 694 12.73 20.46 27.87
N PHE A 695 13.57 21.47 27.62
CA PHE A 695 14.91 21.57 28.19
C PHE A 695 14.92 22.20 29.60
N PHE A 696 14.38 23.41 29.76
CA PHE A 696 14.51 24.14 31.03
C PHE A 696 13.75 23.54 32.22
N PRO A 697 12.54 22.95 32.07
CA PRO A 697 11.87 22.27 33.18
C PRO A 697 12.67 21.09 33.74
N LEU A 698 13.34 20.33 32.88
CA LEU A 698 14.23 19.23 33.29
C LEU A 698 15.45 19.72 34.08
N LEU A 699 15.92 20.95 33.85
CA LEU A 699 17.03 21.58 34.58
C LEU A 699 16.61 22.38 35.82
N ARG A 700 15.32 22.44 36.16
CA ARG A 700 14.83 23.38 37.19
C ARG A 700 14.97 22.91 38.64
N ASN A 701 14.99 21.59 38.86
CA ASN A 701 14.89 20.99 40.21
C ASN A 701 15.91 19.84 40.43
N TYR A 702 16.98 19.77 39.63
CA TYR A 702 17.96 18.66 39.73
C TYR A 702 18.69 18.64 41.09
N ASP A 703 18.75 19.80 41.74
CA ASP A 703 19.44 20.11 42.99
C ASP A 703 18.60 19.85 44.25
N LYS A 704 17.35 19.43 44.09
CA LYS A 704 16.39 19.25 45.19
C LYS A 704 16.22 17.77 45.52
N PRO A 705 16.94 17.24 46.54
CA PRO A 705 16.77 15.86 46.94
C PRO A 705 15.35 15.64 47.48
N GLN A 706 14.74 14.54 47.06
CA GLN A 706 13.47 14.04 47.58
C GLN A 706 13.74 12.76 48.38
N VAL A 707 12.83 12.41 49.29
CA VAL A 707 12.99 11.28 50.22
C VAL A 707 13.32 9.95 49.51
N THR A 708 12.88 9.78 48.27
CA THR A 708 13.04 8.57 47.45
C THR A 708 13.62 8.85 46.05
N PHE A 709 14.16 10.06 45.81
CA PHE A 709 14.73 10.46 44.52
C PHE A 709 15.77 11.56 44.73
N ASP A 710 17.05 11.21 44.57
CA ASP A 710 18.19 12.11 44.75
C ASP A 710 19.16 11.96 43.58
N LEU A 711 19.02 12.88 42.61
CA LEU A 711 19.81 12.92 41.40
C LEU A 711 21.30 13.20 41.64
N LEU A 712 21.65 13.95 42.70
CA LEU A 712 23.03 14.30 43.02
C LEU A 712 23.66 13.35 44.06
N GLY A 713 22.82 12.60 44.78
CA GLY A 713 23.20 11.48 45.62
C GLY A 713 23.19 10.15 44.86
N SER A 714 22.27 9.24 45.21
CA SER A 714 22.34 7.84 44.78
C SER A 714 21.93 7.54 43.33
N ASP A 715 21.16 8.40 42.68
CA ASP A 715 20.45 8.05 41.44
C ASP A 715 21.28 8.29 40.16
N HIS A 716 22.56 7.90 40.19
CA HIS A 716 23.53 8.10 39.11
C HIS A 716 23.03 7.66 37.73
N LEU A 717 22.25 6.57 37.66
CA LEU A 717 21.69 6.05 36.40
C LEU A 717 20.71 7.03 35.76
N ILE A 718 19.83 7.64 36.55
CA ILE A 718 18.88 8.65 36.06
C ILE A 718 19.62 9.95 35.78
N LEU A 719 20.57 10.36 36.63
CA LEU A 719 21.40 11.53 36.37
C LEU A 719 22.13 11.42 35.02
N GLY A 720 22.80 10.29 34.77
CA GLY A 720 23.48 10.02 33.49
C GLY A 720 22.52 10.03 32.29
N ARG A 721 21.33 9.43 32.42
CA ARG A 721 20.31 9.46 31.36
C ARG A 721 19.74 10.86 31.14
N LEU A 722 19.52 11.64 32.20
CA LEU A 722 19.04 13.02 32.17
C LEU A 722 20.04 13.91 31.44
N ILE A 723 21.33 13.85 31.78
CA ILE A 723 22.39 14.63 31.10
C ILE A 723 22.46 14.25 29.61
N HIS A 724 22.42 12.95 29.30
CA HIS A 724 22.41 12.49 27.91
C HIS A 724 21.16 12.99 27.14
N THR A 725 19.98 12.97 27.75
CA THR A 725 18.76 13.52 27.16
C THR A 725 18.86 15.03 26.96
N LEU A 726 19.40 15.79 27.92
CA LEU A 726 19.64 17.23 27.78
C LEU A 726 20.64 17.55 26.66
N GLY A 727 21.73 16.77 26.54
CA GLY A 727 22.67 16.86 25.41
C GLY A 727 22.00 16.59 24.06
N LEU A 728 21.15 15.57 23.98
CA LEU A 728 20.37 15.29 22.77
C LEU A 728 19.38 16.43 22.46
N LEU A 729 18.62 16.92 23.45
CA LEU A 729 17.69 18.04 23.28
C LEU A 729 18.40 19.33 22.83
N MET A 730 19.66 19.53 23.23
CA MET A 730 20.54 20.59 22.72
C MET A 730 20.97 20.33 21.27
N HIS A 731 21.38 19.10 20.93
CA HIS A 731 21.72 18.71 19.56
C HIS A 731 20.55 18.84 18.57
N LEU A 732 19.32 18.65 19.04
CA LEU A 732 18.13 18.84 18.20
C LEU A 732 17.74 20.32 18.03
N ALA A 733 18.31 21.22 18.85
CA ALA A 733 18.11 22.67 18.79
C ALA A 733 19.14 23.40 17.90
N VAL A 734 19.93 22.69 17.07
CA VAL A 734 20.86 23.30 16.10
C VAL A 734 20.18 24.43 15.30
N ASN A 735 20.83 25.60 15.27
CA ASN A 735 20.35 26.85 14.66
C ASN A 735 19.04 27.44 15.26
N ALA A 736 18.56 26.98 16.42
CA ALA A 736 17.47 27.64 17.14
C ALA A 736 18.01 28.90 17.87
N PRO A 737 17.24 30.01 17.94
CA PRO A 737 17.69 31.23 18.62
C PRO A 737 17.90 31.04 20.13
N ILE A 738 17.23 30.05 20.72
CA ILE A 738 17.33 29.68 22.14
C ILE A 738 18.54 28.79 22.46
N ALA A 739 19.26 28.28 21.44
CA ALA A 739 20.35 27.32 21.63
C ALA A 739 21.52 27.89 22.46
N ALA A 740 21.85 29.18 22.33
CA ALA A 740 22.90 29.80 23.14
C ALA A 740 22.56 29.78 24.64
N GLN A 741 21.33 30.14 25.00
CA GLN A 741 20.82 30.10 26.38
C GLN A 741 20.75 28.66 26.92
N MET A 742 20.33 27.71 26.08
CA MET A 742 20.34 26.29 26.44
C MET A 742 21.77 25.77 26.68
N GLY A 743 22.73 26.16 25.85
CA GLY A 743 24.13 25.74 25.98
C GLY A 743 24.82 26.27 27.23
N HIS A 744 24.60 27.54 27.58
CA HIS A 744 25.06 28.10 28.87
C HIS A 744 24.52 27.29 30.05
N ALA A 745 23.19 27.15 30.14
CA ALA A 745 22.56 26.40 31.23
C ALA A 745 23.00 24.92 31.26
N LEU A 746 23.30 24.32 30.10
CA LEU A 746 23.84 22.97 30.03
C LEU A 746 25.27 22.90 30.57
N LEU A 747 26.15 23.81 30.15
CA LEU A 747 27.54 23.85 30.62
C LEU A 747 27.61 24.14 32.12
N ASP A 748 26.86 25.12 32.63
CA ASP A 748 26.80 25.45 34.06
C ASP A 748 26.41 24.22 34.91
N PHE A 749 25.36 23.48 34.50
CA PHE A 749 24.91 22.25 35.15
C PHE A 749 25.96 21.13 35.07
N VAL A 750 26.50 20.89 33.87
CA VAL A 750 27.45 19.83 33.59
C VAL A 750 28.81 20.09 34.25
N TRP A 751 29.18 21.36 34.46
CA TRP A 751 30.42 21.77 35.13
C TRP A 751 30.49 21.24 36.56
N ALA A 752 29.39 21.27 37.31
CA ALA A 752 29.30 20.73 38.66
C ALA A 752 29.55 19.21 38.71
N LEU A 753 29.29 18.50 37.62
CA LEU A 753 29.30 17.03 37.52
C LEU A 753 30.54 16.47 36.80
N ARG A 754 31.46 17.33 36.36
CA ARG A 754 32.58 16.98 35.47
C ARG A 754 33.58 15.95 36.00
N TYR A 755 33.65 15.78 37.32
CA TYR A 755 34.51 14.80 38.02
C TYR A 755 33.72 13.73 38.78
N HIS A 756 32.50 13.41 38.31
CA HIS A 756 31.64 12.43 38.98
C HIS A 756 32.27 11.02 39.04
N VAL A 757 32.07 10.31 40.14
CA VAL A 757 32.66 8.97 40.37
C VAL A 757 32.16 7.93 39.35
N ASP A 758 30.88 8.02 38.99
CA ASP A 758 30.24 7.12 38.02
C ASP A 758 30.60 7.46 36.57
N GLN A 759 31.03 6.44 35.81
CA GLN A 759 31.45 6.58 34.41
C GLN A 759 30.31 6.97 33.47
N MET A 760 29.07 6.53 33.72
CA MET A 760 27.92 6.86 32.86
C MET A 760 27.57 8.34 32.96
N VAL A 761 27.71 8.91 34.16
CA VAL A 761 27.57 10.36 34.37
C VAL A 761 28.66 11.11 33.62
N ARG A 762 29.95 10.73 33.75
CA ARG A 762 31.05 11.39 33.02
C ARG A 762 30.93 11.28 31.49
N ARG A 763 30.48 10.12 30.96
CA ARG A 763 30.15 9.96 29.53
C ARG A 763 29.03 10.90 29.10
N GLY A 764 27.97 11.02 29.91
CA GLY A 764 26.87 11.96 29.67
C GLY A 764 27.34 13.43 29.65
N VAL A 765 28.15 13.82 30.63
CA VAL A 765 28.80 15.15 30.73
C VAL A 765 29.55 15.49 29.44
N LEU A 766 30.43 14.60 28.97
CA LEU A 766 31.21 14.81 27.75
C LEU A 766 30.33 14.86 26.49
N PHE A 767 29.30 14.02 26.40
CA PHE A 767 28.33 14.06 25.30
C PHE A 767 27.53 15.37 25.28
N ALA A 768 27.16 15.91 26.44
CA ALA A 768 26.48 17.21 26.54
C ALA A 768 27.40 18.35 26.05
N VAL A 769 28.67 18.37 26.47
CA VAL A 769 29.67 19.34 25.98
C VAL A 769 29.89 19.25 24.47
N CYS A 770 30.07 18.03 23.93
CA CYS A 770 30.07 17.79 22.47
C CYS A 770 28.84 18.39 21.78
N SER A 771 27.66 18.18 22.36
CA SER A 771 26.38 18.62 21.80
C SER A 771 26.26 20.15 21.78
N VAL A 772 26.79 20.86 22.78
CA VAL A 772 26.89 22.33 22.76
C VAL A 772 27.75 22.81 21.59
N PHE A 773 28.95 22.25 21.43
CA PHE A 773 29.90 22.65 20.37
C PHE A 773 29.40 22.36 18.95
N LEU A 774 28.53 21.36 18.78
CA LEU A 774 27.90 21.04 17.49
C LEU A 774 26.69 21.91 17.13
N SER A 775 26.07 22.57 18.12
CA SER A 775 24.72 23.17 17.96
C SER A 775 24.71 24.69 18.00
N ILE A 776 25.69 25.30 18.68
CA ILE A 776 25.86 26.76 18.71
C ILE A 776 26.74 27.19 17.51
N PRO A 777 26.31 28.18 16.71
CA PRO A 777 27.15 28.78 15.68
C PRO A 777 28.44 29.35 16.28
N SER A 778 29.56 29.20 15.58
CA SER A 778 30.88 29.59 16.09
C SER A 778 31.04 31.08 16.46
N GLN A 779 30.18 31.95 15.89
CA GLN A 779 30.08 33.38 16.23
C GLN A 779 29.55 33.59 17.66
N ASN A 780 28.43 32.95 18.00
CA ASN A 780 27.83 33.00 19.33
C ASN A 780 28.66 32.21 20.36
N LEU A 781 29.33 31.14 19.94
CA LEU A 781 30.13 30.30 20.83
C LEU A 781 31.25 31.11 21.50
N LEU A 782 32.01 31.90 20.72
CA LEU A 782 33.06 32.78 21.25
C LEU A 782 32.53 34.05 21.93
N GLY A 783 31.43 34.63 21.42
CA GLY A 783 30.86 35.87 21.95
C GLY A 783 30.15 35.71 23.29
N ASP A 784 29.34 34.65 23.43
CA ASP A 784 28.51 34.43 24.61
C ASP A 784 29.23 33.54 25.66
N LEU A 785 29.97 32.50 25.24
CA LEU A 785 30.56 31.48 26.14
C LEU A 785 32.09 31.56 26.32
N GLY A 786 32.75 32.62 25.84
CA GLY A 786 34.21 32.74 25.72
C GLY A 786 35.03 32.23 26.93
N ASP A 787 34.74 32.72 28.14
CA ASP A 787 35.50 32.38 29.36
C ASP A 787 35.35 30.89 29.74
N GLN A 788 34.13 30.36 29.69
CA GLN A 788 33.83 28.95 30.02
C GLN A 788 34.51 27.98 29.04
N LEU A 789 34.73 28.39 27.79
CA LEU A 789 35.36 27.55 26.77
C LEU A 789 36.85 27.31 27.01
N PHE A 790 37.58 28.28 27.58
CA PHE A 790 38.99 28.08 27.92
C PHE A 790 39.16 27.09 29.07
N GLU A 791 38.35 27.20 30.12
CA GLU A 791 38.33 26.23 31.23
C GLU A 791 37.85 24.85 30.76
N THR A 792 36.84 24.80 29.89
CA THR A 792 36.37 23.54 29.30
C THR A 792 37.46 22.90 28.44
N ARG A 793 38.24 23.68 27.69
CA ARG A 793 39.35 23.18 26.87
C ARG A 793 40.45 22.52 27.70
N THR A 794 40.87 23.14 28.81
CA THR A 794 41.92 22.57 29.67
C THR A 794 41.43 21.28 30.32
N TRP A 795 40.22 21.30 30.90
CA TRP A 795 39.60 20.11 31.50
C TRP A 795 39.44 18.96 30.49
N LEU A 796 39.03 19.23 29.24
CA LEU A 796 38.93 18.20 28.21
C LEU A 796 40.29 17.59 27.84
N ALA A 797 41.39 18.33 27.93
CA ALA A 797 42.74 17.78 27.73
C ALA A 797 43.12 16.85 28.89
N ASP A 798 42.88 17.27 30.13
CA ASP A 798 43.13 16.46 31.33
C ASP A 798 42.34 15.13 31.29
N VAL A 799 41.06 15.18 30.87
CA VAL A 799 40.21 13.99 30.70
C VAL A 799 40.70 13.08 29.58
N ALA A 800 41.17 13.65 28.46
CA ALA A 800 41.66 12.87 27.32
C ALA A 800 42.90 12.03 27.66
N GLU A 801 43.75 12.52 28.56
CA GLU A 801 44.96 11.80 29.02
C GLU A 801 44.71 10.94 30.28
N GLY A 802 43.85 11.41 31.20
CA GLY A 802 43.77 10.90 32.58
C GLY A 802 42.51 10.15 33.00
N ASP A 803 41.39 10.17 32.26
CA ASP A 803 40.19 9.42 32.69
C ASP A 803 40.42 7.90 32.60
N PRO A 804 40.04 7.09 33.61
CA PRO A 804 40.14 5.64 33.53
C PRO A 804 39.33 5.03 32.37
N ASP A 805 38.20 5.64 32.00
CA ASP A 805 37.30 5.11 30.98
C ASP A 805 37.72 5.49 29.55
N ALA A 806 37.73 4.49 28.66
CA ALA A 806 38.17 4.67 27.28
C ALA A 806 37.21 5.50 26.44
N ASP A 807 35.89 5.37 26.68
CA ASP A 807 34.88 6.14 25.94
C ASP A 807 34.88 7.61 26.39
N CYS A 808 35.11 7.89 27.68
CA CYS A 808 35.40 9.24 28.18
C CYS A 808 36.61 9.87 27.47
N ARG A 809 37.77 9.20 27.41
CA ARG A 809 38.95 9.70 26.69
C ARG A 809 38.64 9.97 25.21
N GLY A 810 37.90 9.06 24.56
CA GLY A 810 37.48 9.22 23.16
C GLY A 810 36.58 10.43 22.91
N LEU A 811 35.55 10.64 23.75
CA LEU A 811 34.65 11.80 23.66
C LEU A 811 35.37 13.13 23.98
N ALA A 812 36.33 13.12 24.90
CA ALA A 812 37.13 14.31 25.21
C ALA A 812 37.99 14.75 24.01
N VAL A 813 38.70 13.81 23.36
CA VAL A 813 39.46 14.09 22.12
C VAL A 813 38.55 14.60 21.00
N GLN A 814 37.36 14.02 20.82
CA GLN A 814 36.39 14.50 19.82
C GLN A 814 35.93 15.94 20.12
N SER A 815 35.64 16.24 21.39
CA SER A 815 35.24 17.58 21.86
C SER A 815 36.32 18.63 21.54
N LEU A 816 37.60 18.33 21.83
CA LEU A 816 38.74 19.20 21.54
C LEU A 816 38.90 19.47 20.03
N VAL A 817 38.77 18.44 19.19
CA VAL A 817 38.87 18.57 17.74
C VAL A 817 37.72 19.41 17.17
N LEU A 818 36.52 19.33 17.74
CA LEU A 818 35.38 20.19 17.36
C LEU A 818 35.61 21.65 17.78
N LEU A 819 36.10 21.88 18.99
CA LEU A 819 36.44 23.23 19.49
C LEU A 819 37.54 23.88 18.64
N ASP A 820 38.65 23.18 18.36
CA ASP A 820 39.71 23.71 17.51
C ASP A 820 39.25 24.00 16.06
N LYS A 821 38.27 23.24 15.54
CA LYS A 821 37.67 23.53 14.23
C LYS A 821 36.79 24.79 14.27
N SER A 822 36.00 25.01 15.32
CA SER A 822 35.14 26.18 15.43
C SER A 822 35.95 27.47 15.60
N LEU A 823 37.01 27.43 16.43
CA LEU A 823 37.98 28.52 16.60
C LEU A 823 38.70 28.88 15.28
N LYS A 824 39.23 27.89 14.55
CA LYS A 824 39.90 28.12 13.26
C LYS A 824 38.98 28.71 12.21
N LYS A 825 37.71 28.29 12.18
CA LYS A 825 36.72 28.83 11.26
C LYS A 825 36.45 30.31 11.53
N GLN A 826 36.34 30.73 12.79
CA GLN A 826 36.15 32.14 13.14
C GLN A 826 37.34 33.02 12.78
N LEU A 827 38.57 32.54 13.01
CA LEU A 827 39.77 33.26 12.57
C LEU A 827 39.79 33.51 11.05
N GLN A 828 39.24 32.59 10.25
CA GLN A 828 39.09 32.75 8.79
C GLN A 828 37.91 33.67 8.43
N ASP A 829 36.77 33.54 9.10
CA ASP A 829 35.59 34.38 8.87
C ASP A 829 35.86 35.86 9.22
N SER A 830 36.59 36.14 10.32
CA SER A 830 37.00 37.50 10.72
C SER A 830 37.98 38.12 9.72
N GLN A 831 38.99 37.36 9.25
CA GLN A 831 39.93 37.84 8.23
C GLN A 831 39.25 38.17 6.89
N ALA A 832 38.11 37.55 6.59
CA ALA A 832 37.32 37.82 5.39
C ALA A 832 36.28 38.96 5.56
N GLN A 833 36.13 39.51 6.78
CA GLN A 833 35.27 40.68 7.06
C GLN A 833 36.07 41.99 7.17
N GLU A 834 37.38 41.93 7.40
CA GLU A 834 38.29 43.09 7.40
C GLU A 834 38.87 43.40 6.00
N SER A 835 38.52 42.61 4.98
CA SER A 835 38.98 42.70 3.58
C SER A 835 37.86 43.01 2.59
#